data_AF-A2FAG5-F1
#
_entry.id   AF-A2FAG5-F1
#
_cell.length_a   1.000
_cell.length_b   1.000
_cell.length_c   1.000
_cell.angle_alpha   90.00
_cell.angle_beta   90.00
_cell.angle_gamma   90.00
#
_symmetry.space_group_name_H-M   'P 1'
#
loop_
_entity.id
_entity.type
_entity.pdbx_description
1 polymer ?
#
loop_
_entity_poly.entity_id
_entity_poly.type
_entity_poly.pdbx_seq_one_letter_code
_entity_poly.pdbx_strand_id
1 'polypeptide(L)'
;MSRMQQAGEIQEMTMKLASPEQKDRDFAFQRLVALEAQNVECRSAFPNISGYRTSDPKQEIKVRRFIGIYAERYVEVQPQLADITVQLLMSEFEKPDPQMKGVVVRQIGRLINEANIDRLIPIVMRACSSDDPYVRKSAALSILSIHQARASFIDKFKLGAQLKRLVEDSNPNVAANAISALLEINQSRDQPLFEPSFSTINNLLASIDQTTEWAQVQILDYTCNFRPDNANDARGIISRVSTRLSHANAAVILSAIRCCLQMNLYIDDPSKVRETLTRVALPLVTLLNNTAPVQYAAIKSILILLQHYRRLFSSEVSIFFCKFDDPSYIKLAKLDVILTLCSAQNVGKVLEELFDYAQQADVDFVRKSIAAIGKIAITFEAAASSCVDKIVALVDNKIEFVVQECIVVAADIFRRYPNQYLGILANICGALGAKLDDHRAKAAMVWIIGEYADRIGNAGDLLDAHFLDDFLEDTPDVQLAILTAVFKYFLVNQEDGQDMFQQVITMATSQVDNPSIRDRAFQYYWLISECPDYAQQVIMPEQKPLIKTELYSCDADLVKSLIPLVGTLSVLYNKKPQEFVDNVKIMSLASLGGEGGLAEGMDLPVVVDGKSSNSLEVRAALVQIGKDSQIAMRITNYNENADQIKDIAFNKNIFGYAPEKSGFPKDLPSQKSISVTVAITYDANYAQGAQTSSNLDVAILTNAPSPIIFHVPMKLETILVTDQEGGKFSREEFVKFWQSLPPSTELTTNVENARVDSIPVAKNQFNSKRLYFNAKKDNTAYFSGKTSKGVELVVFLSFNDGGRVQAGIRMQDNVLAPLILELVKNVIQ
;
A
#
# COMPACT_ATOMS: atom_id res chain seq x y z
N MET A 1 -4.03 35.55 -31.99
CA MET A 1 -5.18 36.38 -32.39
C MET A 1 -5.73 37.08 -31.17
N SER A 2 -6.15 38.34 -31.29
CA SER A 2 -6.85 39.02 -30.19
C SER A 2 -8.22 38.35 -29.96
N ARG A 3 -8.75 38.38 -28.73
CA ARG A 3 -10.08 37.81 -28.41
C ARG A 3 -11.20 38.35 -29.32
N MET A 4 -11.06 39.59 -29.81
CA MET A 4 -11.97 40.20 -30.79
C MET A 4 -11.89 39.56 -32.18
N GLN A 5 -10.69 39.21 -32.66
CA GLN A 5 -10.53 38.51 -33.94
C GLN A 5 -11.15 37.11 -33.89
N GLN A 6 -11.00 36.41 -32.76
CA GLN A 6 -11.59 35.08 -32.56
C GLN A 6 -13.12 35.13 -32.50
N ALA A 7 -13.71 36.13 -31.84
CA ALA A 7 -15.16 36.30 -31.79
C ALA A 7 -15.76 36.61 -33.18
N GLY A 8 -15.08 37.45 -33.97
CA GLY A 8 -15.47 37.74 -35.35
C GLY A 8 -15.36 36.51 -36.25
N GLU A 9 -14.29 35.73 -36.11
CA GLU A 9 -14.10 34.48 -36.84
C GLU A 9 -15.19 33.45 -36.49
N ILE A 10 -15.55 33.29 -35.21
CA ILE A 10 -16.62 32.37 -34.81
C ILE A 10 -17.97 32.78 -35.42
N GLN A 11 -18.29 34.07 -35.46
CA GLN A 11 -19.52 34.56 -36.10
C GLN A 11 -19.51 34.29 -37.61
N GLU A 12 -18.39 34.54 -38.29
CA GLU A 12 -18.23 34.25 -39.72
C GLU A 12 -18.42 32.76 -40.01
N MET A 13 -17.79 31.89 -39.21
CA MET A 13 -17.93 30.43 -39.38
C MET A 13 -19.33 29.95 -39.01
N THR A 14 -20.01 30.57 -38.05
CA THR A 14 -21.41 30.27 -37.70
C THR A 14 -22.36 30.62 -38.85
N MET A 15 -22.10 31.72 -39.56
CA MET A 15 -22.85 32.09 -40.77
C MET A 15 -22.56 31.13 -41.93
N LYS A 16 -21.29 30.73 -42.13
CA LYS A 16 -20.92 29.74 -43.17
C LYS A 16 -21.52 28.35 -42.91
N LEU A 17 -21.74 27.96 -41.65
CA LEU A 17 -22.49 26.73 -41.32
C LEU A 17 -23.96 26.77 -41.76
N ALA A 18 -24.55 27.97 -41.85
CA ALA A 18 -25.92 28.17 -42.36
C ALA A 18 -25.98 28.36 -43.88
N SER A 19 -24.84 28.36 -44.58
CA SER A 19 -24.76 28.47 -46.05
C SER A 19 -25.43 27.26 -46.72
N PRO A 20 -26.11 27.45 -47.86
CA PRO A 20 -26.63 26.34 -48.67
C PRO A 20 -25.52 25.48 -49.29
N GLU A 21 -24.29 25.99 -49.39
CA GLU A 21 -23.17 25.28 -50.00
C GLU A 21 -22.50 24.29 -49.03
N GLN A 22 -22.42 23.01 -49.42
CA GLN A 22 -21.79 21.98 -48.59
C GLN A 22 -20.32 22.26 -48.30
N LYS A 23 -19.56 22.77 -49.28
CA LYS A 23 -18.12 23.04 -49.13
C LYS A 23 -17.85 24.09 -48.06
N ASP A 24 -18.68 25.13 -47.99
CA ASP A 24 -18.61 26.16 -46.97
C ASP A 24 -18.95 25.61 -45.59
N ARG A 25 -19.96 24.72 -45.49
CA ARG A 25 -20.31 24.07 -44.23
C ARG A 25 -19.22 23.12 -43.74
N ASP A 26 -18.62 22.33 -44.63
CA ASP A 26 -17.52 21.43 -44.30
C ASP A 26 -16.28 22.21 -43.83
N PHE A 27 -15.94 23.32 -44.52
CA PHE A 27 -14.86 24.22 -44.13
C PHE A 27 -15.13 24.90 -42.79
N ALA A 28 -16.36 25.38 -42.59
CA ALA A 28 -16.80 25.99 -41.35
C ALA A 28 -16.71 25.03 -40.16
N PHE A 29 -17.18 23.80 -40.35
CA PHE A 29 -17.11 22.75 -39.34
C PHE A 29 -15.66 22.38 -39.00
N GLN A 30 -14.79 22.17 -39.99
CA GLN A 30 -13.38 21.86 -39.75
C GLN A 30 -12.65 22.97 -38.99
N ARG A 31 -12.94 24.24 -39.30
CA ARG A 31 -12.33 25.37 -38.59
C ARG A 31 -12.84 25.47 -37.16
N LEU A 32 -14.13 25.24 -36.91
CA LEU A 32 -14.71 25.23 -35.56
C LEU A 32 -14.13 24.08 -34.72
N VAL A 33 -13.89 22.91 -35.31
CA VAL A 33 -13.15 21.82 -34.66
C VAL A 33 -11.73 22.26 -34.28
N ALA A 34 -11.04 22.99 -35.16
CA ALA A 34 -9.69 23.50 -34.88
C ALA A 34 -9.68 24.58 -33.77
N LEU A 35 -10.69 25.46 -33.73
CA LEU A 35 -10.85 26.47 -32.68
C LEU A 35 -11.14 25.84 -31.32
N GLU A 36 -12.00 24.81 -31.27
CA GLU A 36 -12.24 24.03 -30.05
C GLU A 36 -10.99 23.28 -29.58
N ALA A 37 -10.20 22.71 -30.50
CA ALA A 37 -8.92 22.07 -30.17
C ALA A 37 -7.90 23.07 -29.59
N GLN A 38 -8.05 24.37 -29.88
CA GLN A 38 -7.27 25.47 -29.30
C GLN A 38 -7.87 26.02 -28.00
N ASN A 39 -8.90 25.36 -27.43
CA ASN A 39 -9.65 25.81 -26.25
C ASN A 39 -10.32 27.19 -26.41
N VAL A 40 -10.72 27.56 -27.64
CA VAL A 40 -11.54 28.76 -27.87
C VAL A 40 -13.02 28.39 -27.71
N GLU A 41 -13.75 29.15 -26.90
CA GLU A 41 -15.18 28.89 -26.63
C GLU A 41 -16.05 29.19 -27.86
N CYS A 42 -16.56 28.17 -28.55
CA CYS A 42 -17.43 28.35 -29.72
C CYS A 42 -18.94 28.31 -29.41
N ARG A 43 -19.37 28.60 -28.17
CA ARG A 43 -20.77 28.45 -27.69
C ARG A 43 -21.86 28.97 -28.65
N SER A 44 -21.63 30.11 -29.31
CA SER A 44 -22.60 30.72 -30.24
C SER A 44 -22.90 29.87 -31.47
N ALA A 45 -22.01 28.93 -31.84
CA ALA A 45 -22.16 28.05 -32.99
C ALA A 45 -22.96 26.77 -32.67
N PHE A 46 -23.30 26.51 -31.40
CA PHE A 46 -23.92 25.26 -30.96
C PHE A 46 -25.21 24.86 -31.70
N PRO A 47 -26.19 25.76 -31.91
CA PRO A 47 -27.41 25.41 -32.65
C PRO A 47 -27.11 24.93 -34.08
N ASN A 48 -26.20 25.61 -34.77
CA ASN A 48 -25.85 25.32 -36.17
C ASN A 48 -24.99 24.06 -36.28
N ILE A 49 -24.11 23.81 -35.30
CA ILE A 49 -23.29 22.59 -35.22
C ILE A 49 -24.18 21.35 -34.95
N SER A 50 -25.18 21.46 -34.08
CA SER A 50 -26.07 20.33 -33.75
C SER A 50 -26.87 19.83 -34.96
N GLY A 51 -27.31 20.76 -35.82
CA GLY A 51 -28.06 20.50 -37.04
C GLY A 51 -27.20 20.09 -38.25
N TYR A 52 -25.87 20.15 -38.15
CA TYR A 52 -24.98 19.92 -39.28
C TYR A 52 -25.05 18.46 -39.80
N ARG A 53 -25.11 18.32 -41.12
CA ARG A 53 -25.11 17.04 -41.86
C ARG A 53 -24.07 17.15 -42.96
N THR A 54 -23.23 16.13 -43.06
CA THR A 54 -22.27 15.98 -44.17
C THR A 54 -22.91 15.16 -45.30
N SER A 55 -22.46 15.40 -46.52
CA SER A 55 -22.87 14.63 -47.71
C SER A 55 -22.17 13.27 -47.80
N ASP A 56 -21.06 13.06 -47.08
CA ASP A 56 -20.31 11.80 -47.09
C ASP A 56 -20.78 10.89 -45.93
N PRO A 57 -21.46 9.76 -46.21
CA PRO A 57 -21.94 8.84 -45.17
C PRO A 57 -20.79 8.26 -44.32
N LYS A 58 -19.56 8.18 -44.84
CA LYS A 58 -18.39 7.71 -44.06
C LYS A 58 -17.92 8.76 -43.06
N GLN A 59 -18.17 10.04 -43.31
CA GLN A 59 -17.82 11.13 -42.41
C GLN A 59 -18.95 11.45 -41.43
N GLU A 60 -20.20 11.08 -41.73
CA GLU A 60 -21.35 11.37 -40.86
C GLU A 60 -21.14 10.84 -39.44
N ILE A 61 -20.61 9.62 -39.29
CA ILE A 61 -20.32 9.04 -37.97
C ILE A 61 -19.25 9.85 -37.21
N LYS A 62 -18.20 10.30 -37.91
CA LYS A 62 -17.10 11.10 -37.30
C LYS A 62 -17.61 12.46 -36.86
N VAL A 63 -18.38 13.12 -37.73
CA VAL A 63 -19.05 14.39 -37.45
C VAL A 63 -19.95 14.25 -36.23
N ARG A 64 -20.77 13.19 -36.17
CA ARG A 64 -21.70 12.95 -35.07
C ARG A 64 -20.97 12.69 -33.75
N ARG A 65 -19.86 11.93 -33.76
CA ARG A 65 -19.01 11.77 -32.56
C ARG A 65 -18.50 13.11 -32.02
N PHE A 66 -18.04 14.00 -32.90
CA PHE A 66 -17.60 15.34 -32.51
C PHE A 66 -18.75 16.17 -31.94
N ILE A 67 -19.92 16.19 -32.61
CA ILE A 67 -21.13 16.87 -32.13
C ILE A 67 -21.49 16.36 -30.73
N GLY A 68 -21.32 15.07 -30.43
CA GLY A 68 -21.54 14.51 -29.09
C GLY A 68 -20.59 15.04 -28.02
N ILE A 69 -19.29 15.11 -28.31
CA ILE A 69 -18.28 15.69 -27.39
C ILE A 69 -18.58 17.18 -27.18
N TYR A 70 -18.98 17.86 -28.24
CA TYR A 70 -19.38 19.26 -28.21
C TYR A 70 -20.65 19.48 -27.37
N ALA A 71 -21.65 18.60 -27.52
CA ALA A 71 -22.86 18.55 -26.71
C ALA A 71 -22.56 18.37 -25.22
N GLU A 72 -21.68 17.44 -24.87
CA GLU A 72 -21.27 17.18 -23.49
C GLU A 72 -20.76 18.46 -22.78
N ARG A 73 -19.99 19.29 -23.48
CA ARG A 73 -19.41 20.52 -22.90
C ARG A 73 -20.40 21.67 -22.75
N TYR A 74 -21.33 21.84 -23.69
CA TYR A 74 -22.15 23.07 -23.80
C TYR A 74 -23.62 22.89 -23.40
N VAL A 75 -24.14 21.65 -23.30
CA VAL A 75 -25.55 21.38 -22.95
C VAL A 75 -25.89 21.84 -21.53
N GLU A 76 -24.97 21.72 -20.56
CA GLU A 76 -25.18 22.24 -19.20
C GLU A 76 -25.31 23.77 -19.17
N VAL A 77 -24.59 24.44 -20.06
CA VAL A 77 -24.51 25.91 -20.12
C VAL A 77 -25.70 26.51 -20.89
N GLN A 78 -26.40 25.73 -21.72
CA GLN A 78 -27.60 26.13 -22.47
C GLN A 78 -28.74 25.08 -22.39
N PRO A 79 -29.56 25.11 -21.32
CA PRO A 79 -30.65 24.15 -21.13
C PRO A 79 -31.70 24.14 -22.25
N GLN A 80 -31.93 25.28 -22.91
CA GLN A 80 -32.91 25.40 -24.00
C GLN A 80 -32.54 24.56 -25.25
N LEU A 81 -31.25 24.34 -25.49
CA LEU A 81 -30.75 23.53 -26.60
C LEU A 81 -30.63 22.04 -26.22
N ALA A 82 -30.77 21.71 -24.93
CA ALA A 82 -30.79 20.34 -24.44
C ALA A 82 -31.99 19.57 -25.00
N ASP A 83 -33.19 20.16 -24.98
CA ASP A 83 -34.40 19.52 -25.52
C ASP A 83 -34.29 19.23 -27.02
N ILE A 84 -33.76 20.18 -27.80
CA ILE A 84 -33.53 20.00 -29.25
C ILE A 84 -32.53 18.88 -29.50
N THR A 85 -31.45 18.84 -28.72
CA THR A 85 -30.41 17.81 -28.82
C THR A 85 -30.98 16.44 -28.44
N VAL A 86 -31.80 16.35 -27.39
CA VAL A 86 -32.47 15.11 -26.98
C VAL A 86 -33.41 14.63 -28.09
N GLN A 87 -34.26 15.50 -28.65
CA GLN A 87 -35.16 15.13 -29.75
C GLN A 87 -34.39 14.65 -30.99
N LEU A 88 -33.27 15.31 -31.31
CA LEU A 88 -32.40 14.89 -32.40
C LEU A 88 -31.84 13.49 -32.15
N LEU A 89 -31.29 13.22 -30.96
CA LEU A 89 -30.77 11.89 -30.59
C LEU A 89 -31.85 10.80 -30.65
N MET A 90 -33.07 11.12 -30.21
CA MET A 90 -34.21 10.20 -30.32
C MET A 90 -34.49 9.86 -31.79
N SER A 91 -34.55 10.85 -32.66
CA SER A 91 -34.75 10.63 -34.11
C SER A 91 -33.60 9.85 -34.76
N GLU A 92 -32.37 10.04 -34.28
CA GLU A 92 -31.19 9.37 -34.82
C GLU A 92 -31.10 7.91 -34.40
N PHE A 93 -31.63 7.57 -33.22
CA PHE A 93 -31.70 6.18 -32.76
C PHE A 93 -32.68 5.32 -33.58
N GLU A 94 -33.73 5.93 -34.15
CA GLU A 94 -34.69 5.22 -35.00
C GLU A 94 -34.12 4.90 -36.40
N LYS A 95 -33.00 5.50 -36.80
CA LYS A 95 -32.32 5.16 -38.06
C LYS A 95 -31.78 3.73 -38.03
N PRO A 96 -31.80 2.98 -39.14
CA PRO A 96 -31.44 1.55 -39.13
C PRO A 96 -29.95 1.27 -38.88
N ASP A 97 -29.05 2.22 -39.12
CA ASP A 97 -27.61 2.02 -39.03
C ASP A 97 -27.12 1.72 -37.58
N PRO A 98 -26.59 0.51 -37.31
CA PRO A 98 -26.11 0.13 -35.98
C PRO A 98 -24.95 0.99 -35.46
N GLN A 99 -24.09 1.51 -36.35
CA GLN A 99 -22.96 2.34 -35.93
C GLN A 99 -23.42 3.68 -35.39
N MET A 100 -24.39 4.29 -36.08
CA MET A 100 -25.07 5.50 -35.63
C MET A 100 -25.83 5.28 -34.32
N LYS A 101 -26.57 4.17 -34.18
CA LYS A 101 -27.22 3.81 -32.91
C LYS A 101 -26.23 3.71 -31.76
N GLY A 102 -25.08 3.07 -31.97
CA GLY A 102 -24.03 2.96 -30.95
C GLY A 102 -23.44 4.31 -30.53
N VAL A 103 -23.21 5.22 -31.47
CA VAL A 103 -22.73 6.59 -31.18
C VAL A 103 -23.77 7.37 -30.38
N VAL A 104 -25.03 7.33 -30.80
CA VAL A 104 -26.15 8.00 -30.12
C VAL A 104 -26.30 7.48 -28.69
N VAL A 105 -26.26 6.18 -28.48
CA VAL A 105 -26.38 5.57 -27.14
C VAL A 105 -25.26 6.04 -26.21
N ARG A 106 -24.00 6.11 -26.68
CA ARG A 106 -22.88 6.65 -25.89
C ARG A 106 -23.04 8.13 -25.54
N GLN A 107 -23.57 8.92 -26.47
CA GLN A 107 -23.85 10.34 -26.23
C GLN A 107 -24.95 10.51 -25.20
N ILE A 108 -26.01 9.70 -25.30
CA ILE A 108 -27.10 9.67 -24.32
C ILE A 108 -26.55 9.39 -22.93
N GLY A 109 -25.67 8.39 -22.77
CA GLY A 109 -25.07 8.06 -21.47
C GLY A 109 -24.39 9.24 -20.78
N ARG A 110 -23.81 10.17 -21.54
CA ARG A 110 -23.07 11.34 -21.02
C ARG A 110 -23.92 12.59 -20.84
N LEU A 111 -25.05 12.70 -21.55
CA LEU A 111 -25.96 13.86 -21.52
C LEU A 111 -27.10 13.72 -20.50
N ILE A 112 -27.11 12.63 -19.72
CA ILE A 112 -28.18 12.33 -18.78
C ILE A 112 -28.11 13.23 -17.54
N ASN A 113 -29.15 14.07 -17.41
CA ASN A 113 -29.43 14.93 -16.26
C ASN A 113 -30.81 14.59 -15.67
N GLU A 114 -31.12 15.08 -14.47
CA GLU A 114 -32.41 14.82 -13.79
C GLU A 114 -33.65 15.13 -14.66
N ALA A 115 -33.57 16.15 -15.51
CA ALA A 115 -34.67 16.56 -16.37
C ALA A 115 -34.92 15.61 -17.56
N ASN A 116 -33.88 14.93 -18.05
CA ASN A 116 -33.93 14.19 -19.32
C ASN A 116 -33.90 12.67 -19.14
N ILE A 117 -33.61 12.18 -17.93
CA ILE A 117 -33.38 10.77 -17.66
C ILE A 117 -34.58 9.88 -18.04
N ASP A 118 -35.80 10.29 -17.72
CA ASP A 118 -37.01 9.49 -17.99
C ASP A 118 -37.26 9.31 -19.50
N ARG A 119 -36.82 10.25 -20.34
CA ARG A 119 -36.93 10.17 -21.81
C ARG A 119 -35.82 9.33 -22.44
N LEU A 120 -34.64 9.32 -21.83
CA LEU A 120 -33.42 8.74 -22.39
C LEU A 120 -33.18 7.29 -21.96
N ILE A 121 -33.58 6.89 -20.75
CA ILE A 121 -33.43 5.51 -20.25
C ILE A 121 -34.10 4.47 -21.16
N PRO A 122 -35.33 4.67 -21.70
CA PRO A 122 -35.95 3.71 -22.61
C PRO A 122 -35.09 3.39 -23.85
N ILE A 123 -34.30 4.35 -24.33
CA ILE A 123 -33.39 4.15 -25.47
C ILE A 123 -32.21 3.25 -25.06
N VAL A 124 -31.63 3.50 -23.90
CA VAL A 124 -30.54 2.66 -23.35
C VAL A 124 -31.04 1.24 -23.10
N MET A 125 -32.26 1.07 -22.59
CA MET A 125 -32.89 -0.25 -22.39
C MET A 125 -33.13 -0.99 -23.71
N ARG A 126 -33.63 -0.29 -24.75
CA ARG A 126 -33.76 -0.86 -26.11
C ARG A 126 -32.40 -1.23 -26.69
N ALA A 127 -31.37 -0.42 -26.47
CA ALA A 127 -30.01 -0.70 -26.93
C ALA A 127 -29.39 -1.94 -26.28
N CYS A 128 -29.71 -2.23 -25.01
CA CYS A 128 -29.26 -3.45 -24.32
C CYS A 128 -29.81 -4.74 -24.97
N SER A 129 -30.98 -4.67 -25.60
CA SER A 129 -31.64 -5.82 -26.25
C SER A 129 -31.54 -5.79 -27.79
N SER A 130 -30.62 -4.99 -28.34
CA SER A 130 -30.42 -4.85 -29.79
C SER A 130 -29.74 -6.09 -30.39
N ASP A 131 -30.07 -6.44 -31.64
CA ASP A 131 -29.48 -7.57 -32.36
C ASP A 131 -27.97 -7.37 -32.63
N ASP A 132 -27.56 -6.12 -32.85
CA ASP A 132 -26.17 -5.77 -33.17
C ASP A 132 -25.25 -5.69 -31.92
N PRO A 133 -24.11 -6.40 -31.88
CA PRO A 133 -23.16 -6.38 -30.76
C PRO A 133 -22.54 -5.00 -30.47
N TYR A 134 -22.32 -4.16 -31.47
CA TYR A 134 -21.74 -2.82 -31.28
C TYR A 134 -22.67 -1.91 -30.48
N VAL A 135 -23.98 -2.02 -30.72
CA VAL A 135 -25.01 -1.28 -29.97
C VAL A 135 -25.06 -1.76 -28.52
N ARG A 136 -25.04 -3.07 -28.28
CA ARG A 136 -25.00 -3.64 -26.91
C ARG A 136 -23.73 -3.25 -26.14
N LYS A 137 -22.57 -3.32 -26.81
CA LYS A 137 -21.28 -2.86 -26.28
C LYS A 137 -21.30 -1.37 -25.89
N SER A 138 -21.98 -0.56 -26.70
CA SER A 138 -22.16 0.87 -26.46
C SER A 138 -23.13 1.14 -25.31
N ALA A 139 -24.18 0.34 -25.18
CA ALA A 139 -25.13 0.41 -24.07
C ALA A 139 -24.47 0.14 -22.71
N ALA A 140 -23.61 -0.89 -22.63
CA ALA A 140 -22.83 -1.19 -21.41
C ALA A 140 -22.02 0.02 -20.90
N LEU A 141 -21.31 0.72 -21.79
CA LEU A 141 -20.55 1.91 -21.42
C LEU A 141 -21.45 3.12 -21.10
N SER A 142 -22.65 3.16 -21.67
CA SER A 142 -23.61 4.23 -21.38
C SER A 142 -24.18 4.07 -19.97
N ILE A 143 -24.40 2.83 -19.51
CA ILE A 143 -24.74 2.53 -18.11
C ILE A 143 -23.65 3.04 -17.16
N LEU A 144 -22.38 2.86 -17.52
CA LEU A 144 -21.26 3.42 -16.74
C LEU A 144 -21.30 4.96 -16.69
N SER A 145 -21.51 5.63 -17.82
CA SER A 145 -21.62 7.10 -17.83
C SER A 145 -22.81 7.61 -17.02
N ILE A 146 -23.93 6.89 -16.99
CA ILE A 146 -25.09 7.20 -16.12
C ILE A 146 -24.72 7.13 -14.65
N HIS A 147 -23.90 6.13 -14.27
CA HIS A 147 -23.39 6.01 -12.91
C HIS A 147 -22.48 7.16 -12.51
N GLN A 148 -21.55 7.53 -13.40
CA GLN A 148 -20.63 8.66 -13.21
C GLN A 148 -21.39 9.98 -13.06
N ALA A 149 -22.51 10.15 -13.79
CA ALA A 149 -23.40 11.29 -13.60
C ALA A 149 -24.05 11.27 -12.21
N ARG A 150 -24.77 10.19 -11.85
CA ARG A 150 -25.26 9.93 -10.48
C ARG A 150 -25.49 8.45 -10.20
N ALA A 151 -24.89 7.97 -9.10
CA ALA A 151 -25.00 6.58 -8.67
C ALA A 151 -26.45 6.11 -8.36
N SER A 152 -27.32 7.00 -7.88
CA SER A 152 -28.72 6.68 -7.54
C SER A 152 -29.57 6.22 -8.74
N PHE A 153 -29.16 6.57 -9.96
CA PHE A 153 -29.92 6.24 -11.16
C PHE A 153 -29.88 4.75 -11.51
N ILE A 154 -28.82 4.03 -11.15
CA ILE A 154 -28.74 2.58 -11.38
C ILE A 154 -29.87 1.86 -10.67
N ASP A 155 -30.08 2.17 -9.39
CA ASP A 155 -31.07 1.51 -8.54
C ASP A 155 -32.49 1.91 -8.95
N LYS A 156 -32.73 3.20 -9.25
CA LYS A 156 -34.04 3.71 -9.69
C LYS A 156 -34.54 3.02 -10.97
N PHE A 157 -33.66 2.80 -11.94
CA PHE A 157 -34.04 2.25 -13.26
C PHE A 157 -33.72 0.76 -13.43
N LYS A 158 -33.26 0.07 -12.37
CA LYS A 158 -32.90 -1.35 -12.39
C LYS A 158 -31.88 -1.71 -13.48
N LEU A 159 -30.95 -0.80 -13.77
CA LEU A 159 -29.93 -0.99 -14.82
C LEU A 159 -28.95 -2.13 -14.50
N GLY A 160 -28.82 -2.51 -13.22
CA GLY A 160 -28.00 -3.63 -12.77
C GLY A 160 -28.38 -4.98 -13.39
N ALA A 161 -29.69 -5.26 -13.51
CA ALA A 161 -30.16 -6.51 -14.11
C ALA A 161 -29.85 -6.59 -15.61
N GLN A 162 -29.90 -5.47 -16.32
CA GLN A 162 -29.51 -5.40 -17.73
C GLN A 162 -28.00 -5.56 -17.89
N LEU A 163 -27.20 -4.96 -17.00
CA LEU A 163 -25.76 -5.12 -17.03
C LEU A 163 -25.35 -6.58 -16.80
N LYS A 164 -26.02 -7.30 -15.89
CA LYS A 164 -25.83 -8.74 -15.69
C LYS A 164 -26.08 -9.54 -16.98
N ARG A 165 -27.19 -9.25 -17.68
CA ARG A 165 -27.50 -9.89 -18.97
C ARG A 165 -26.43 -9.60 -20.04
N LEU A 166 -25.86 -8.40 -20.04
CA LEU A 166 -24.79 -8.03 -20.97
C LEU A 166 -23.44 -8.68 -20.62
N VAL A 167 -23.19 -9.03 -19.36
CA VAL A 167 -22.01 -9.81 -18.96
C VAL A 167 -22.13 -11.27 -19.42
N GLU A 168 -23.35 -11.81 -19.44
CA GLU A 168 -23.66 -13.18 -19.92
C GLU A 168 -23.98 -13.22 -21.43
N ASP A 169 -23.58 -12.19 -22.20
CA ASP A 169 -23.84 -12.08 -23.64
C ASP A 169 -23.07 -13.15 -24.44
N SER A 170 -23.63 -13.54 -25.59
CA SER A 170 -22.98 -14.49 -26.51
C SER A 170 -21.72 -13.91 -27.16
N ASN A 171 -21.62 -12.58 -27.31
CA ASN A 171 -20.43 -11.93 -27.84
C ASN A 171 -19.50 -11.50 -26.69
N PRO A 172 -18.28 -12.06 -26.60
CA PRO A 172 -17.41 -11.80 -25.47
C PRO A 172 -16.83 -10.37 -25.46
N ASN A 173 -16.86 -9.64 -26.59
CA ASN A 173 -16.47 -8.22 -26.62
C ASN A 173 -17.56 -7.29 -26.04
N VAL A 174 -18.83 -7.72 -26.05
CA VAL A 174 -19.91 -7.02 -25.33
C VAL A 174 -19.74 -7.26 -23.84
N ALA A 175 -19.52 -8.52 -23.46
CA ALA A 175 -19.29 -8.92 -22.08
C ALA A 175 -18.08 -8.19 -21.46
N ALA A 176 -16.96 -8.06 -22.18
CA ALA A 176 -15.77 -7.35 -21.69
C ALA A 176 -16.04 -5.86 -21.34
N ASN A 177 -16.83 -5.18 -22.17
CA ASN A 177 -17.24 -3.80 -21.89
C ASN A 177 -18.23 -3.70 -20.73
N ALA A 178 -19.16 -4.66 -20.61
CA ALA A 178 -20.09 -4.75 -19.49
C ALA A 178 -19.35 -5.05 -18.18
N ILE A 179 -18.33 -5.90 -18.22
CA ILE A 179 -17.41 -6.19 -17.13
C ILE A 179 -16.64 -4.93 -16.72
N SER A 180 -16.08 -4.18 -17.67
CA SER A 180 -15.37 -2.94 -17.36
C SER A 180 -16.28 -1.94 -16.65
N ALA A 181 -17.52 -1.80 -17.13
CA ALA A 181 -18.52 -0.96 -16.47
C ALA A 181 -18.86 -1.48 -15.06
N LEU A 182 -19.05 -2.79 -14.91
CA LEU A 182 -19.35 -3.43 -13.62
C LEU A 182 -18.22 -3.22 -12.59
N LEU A 183 -16.97 -3.41 -13.01
CA LEU A 183 -15.80 -3.25 -12.14
C LEU A 183 -15.71 -1.82 -11.59
N GLU A 184 -15.90 -0.81 -12.43
CA GLU A 184 -15.85 0.60 -12.02
C GLU A 184 -17.06 0.99 -11.14
N ILE A 185 -18.25 0.50 -11.46
CA ILE A 185 -19.44 0.71 -10.63
C ILE A 185 -19.28 0.06 -9.26
N ASN A 186 -18.71 -1.15 -9.19
CA ASN A 186 -18.49 -1.85 -7.93
C ASN A 186 -17.41 -1.18 -7.06
N GLN A 187 -16.41 -0.53 -7.66
CA GLN A 187 -15.38 0.21 -6.89
C GLN A 187 -15.94 1.42 -6.12
N SER A 188 -17.00 2.03 -6.63
CA SER A 188 -17.61 3.24 -6.06
C SER A 188 -18.83 2.96 -5.16
N ARG A 189 -19.34 1.73 -5.14
CA ARG A 189 -20.48 1.31 -4.31
C ARG A 189 -20.03 0.59 -3.05
N ASP A 190 -20.87 0.65 -2.00
CA ASP A 190 -20.64 -0.10 -0.76
C ASP A 190 -20.98 -1.59 -0.88
N GLN A 191 -21.97 -1.92 -1.72
CA GLN A 191 -22.33 -3.30 -2.07
C GLN A 191 -22.18 -3.52 -3.58
N PRO A 192 -21.59 -4.66 -4.00
CA PRO A 192 -21.47 -4.98 -5.41
C PRO A 192 -22.85 -5.16 -6.05
N LEU A 193 -22.97 -4.77 -7.32
CA LEU A 193 -24.21 -4.90 -8.09
C LEU A 193 -24.68 -6.36 -8.20
N PHE A 194 -23.74 -7.26 -8.42
CA PHE A 194 -23.88 -8.72 -8.32
C PHE A 194 -22.50 -9.34 -8.21
N GLU A 195 -22.43 -10.51 -7.58
CA GLU A 195 -21.21 -11.31 -7.53
C GLU A 195 -21.08 -12.19 -8.79
N PRO A 196 -19.85 -12.43 -9.28
CA PRO A 196 -19.65 -13.31 -10.42
C PRO A 196 -20.04 -14.74 -10.07
N SER A 197 -20.76 -15.43 -10.96
CA SER A 197 -20.93 -16.88 -10.86
C SER A 197 -19.77 -17.60 -11.57
N PHE A 198 -19.41 -18.79 -11.06
CA PHE A 198 -18.40 -19.65 -11.67
C PHE A 198 -18.74 -20.04 -13.12
N SER A 199 -20.03 -20.24 -13.43
CA SER A 199 -20.50 -20.54 -14.79
C SER A 199 -20.21 -19.40 -15.77
N THR A 200 -20.46 -18.16 -15.34
CA THR A 200 -20.20 -16.97 -16.17
C THR A 200 -18.71 -16.83 -16.46
N ILE A 201 -17.85 -17.00 -15.46
CA ILE A 201 -16.39 -16.94 -15.65
C ILE A 201 -15.90 -18.06 -16.56
N ASN A 202 -16.40 -19.27 -16.38
CA ASN A 202 -16.03 -20.38 -17.25
C ASN A 202 -16.43 -20.15 -18.70
N ASN A 203 -17.59 -19.55 -18.95
CA ASN A 203 -18.03 -19.21 -20.30
C ASN A 203 -17.14 -18.11 -20.91
N LEU A 204 -16.82 -17.07 -20.13
CA LEU A 204 -15.94 -15.99 -20.57
C LEU A 204 -14.52 -16.49 -20.88
N LEU A 205 -13.96 -17.36 -20.03
CA LEU A 205 -12.64 -17.96 -20.24
C LEU A 205 -12.64 -18.95 -21.42
N ALA A 206 -13.75 -19.64 -21.70
CA ALA A 206 -13.85 -20.51 -22.87
C ALA A 206 -13.89 -19.73 -24.19
N SER A 207 -14.45 -18.52 -24.18
CA SER A 207 -14.56 -17.65 -25.36
C SER A 207 -13.43 -16.61 -25.47
N ILE A 208 -12.41 -16.68 -24.60
CA ILE A 208 -11.35 -15.66 -24.53
C ILE A 208 -10.54 -15.56 -25.84
N ASP A 209 -10.38 -16.67 -26.56
CA ASP A 209 -9.68 -16.72 -27.86
C ASP A 209 -10.32 -15.88 -28.96
N GLN A 210 -11.63 -15.64 -28.86
CA GLN A 210 -12.40 -14.89 -29.87
C GLN A 210 -12.43 -13.38 -29.59
N THR A 211 -11.72 -12.93 -28.54
CA THR A 211 -11.75 -11.54 -28.08
C THR A 211 -10.51 -10.76 -28.49
N THR A 212 -10.69 -9.44 -28.59
CA THR A 212 -9.56 -8.51 -28.72
C THR A 212 -8.68 -8.54 -27.47
N GLU A 213 -7.39 -8.22 -27.61
CA GLU A 213 -6.44 -8.20 -26.49
C GLU A 213 -6.90 -7.31 -25.31
N TRP A 214 -7.54 -6.18 -25.61
CA TRP A 214 -8.14 -5.30 -24.61
C TRP A 214 -9.24 -5.99 -23.80
N ALA A 215 -10.10 -6.75 -24.49
CA ALA A 215 -11.17 -7.51 -23.86
C ALA A 215 -10.64 -8.68 -23.05
N GLN A 216 -9.55 -9.33 -23.48
CA GLN A 216 -8.88 -10.37 -22.70
C GLN A 216 -8.39 -9.85 -21.35
N VAL A 217 -7.74 -8.68 -21.33
CA VAL A 217 -7.31 -8.04 -20.07
C VAL A 217 -8.51 -7.76 -19.16
N GLN A 218 -9.58 -7.18 -19.69
CA GLN A 218 -10.79 -6.90 -18.89
C GLN A 218 -11.42 -8.16 -18.29
N ILE A 219 -11.47 -9.26 -19.05
CA ILE A 219 -11.98 -10.56 -18.58
C ILE A 219 -11.06 -11.15 -17.51
N LEU A 220 -9.74 -11.09 -17.70
CA LEU A 220 -8.77 -11.57 -16.71
C LEU A 220 -8.84 -10.76 -15.42
N ASP A 221 -9.00 -9.44 -15.50
CA ASP A 221 -9.13 -8.55 -14.35
C ASP A 221 -10.43 -8.80 -13.58
N TYR A 222 -11.50 -9.15 -14.27
CA TYR A 222 -12.73 -9.61 -13.64
C TYR A 222 -12.59 -10.97 -12.97
N THR A 223 -11.86 -11.88 -13.61
CA THR A 223 -11.56 -13.20 -13.04
C THR A 223 -10.68 -13.07 -11.79
N CYS A 224 -9.78 -12.09 -11.75
CA CYS A 224 -9.01 -11.76 -10.54
C CYS A 224 -9.94 -11.42 -9.36
N ASN A 225 -11.02 -10.67 -9.61
CA ASN A 225 -11.99 -10.30 -8.56
C ASN A 225 -12.95 -11.45 -8.16
N PHE A 226 -12.84 -12.62 -8.77
CA PHE A 226 -13.68 -13.76 -8.41
C PHE A 226 -13.09 -14.57 -7.27
N ARG A 227 -13.99 -15.01 -6.38
CA ARG A 227 -13.70 -15.93 -5.30
C ARG A 227 -14.16 -17.34 -5.69
N PRO A 228 -13.25 -18.32 -5.87
CA PRO A 228 -13.64 -19.70 -6.08
C PRO A 228 -14.10 -20.34 -4.76
N ASP A 229 -15.20 -21.10 -4.81
CA ASP A 229 -15.72 -21.83 -3.64
C ASP A 229 -14.82 -23.03 -3.29
N ASN A 230 -14.22 -23.67 -4.30
CA ASN A 230 -13.35 -24.85 -4.12
C ASN A 230 -11.97 -24.66 -4.74
N ALA A 231 -10.96 -25.29 -4.12
CA ALA A 231 -9.60 -25.36 -4.67
C ALA A 231 -9.52 -26.09 -6.04
N ASN A 232 -10.52 -26.90 -6.41
CA ASN A 232 -10.62 -27.50 -7.75
C ASN A 232 -11.03 -26.48 -8.81
N ASP A 233 -11.92 -25.55 -8.47
CA ASP A 233 -12.43 -24.51 -9.37
C ASP A 233 -11.33 -23.48 -9.68
N ALA A 234 -10.58 -23.08 -8.64
CA ALA A 234 -9.37 -22.27 -8.79
C ALA A 234 -8.36 -22.92 -9.76
N ARG A 235 -8.18 -24.25 -9.67
CA ARG A 235 -7.30 -24.99 -10.58
C ARG A 235 -7.82 -25.05 -12.02
N GLY A 236 -9.13 -25.20 -12.21
CA GLY A 236 -9.75 -25.13 -13.52
C GLY A 236 -9.49 -23.79 -14.22
N ILE A 237 -9.60 -22.69 -13.45
CA ILE A 237 -9.29 -21.33 -13.92
C ILE A 237 -7.80 -21.21 -14.28
N ILE A 238 -6.88 -21.61 -13.40
CA ILE A 238 -5.43 -21.55 -13.66
C ILE A 238 -5.06 -22.32 -14.93
N SER A 239 -5.62 -23.51 -15.14
CA SER A 239 -5.32 -24.31 -16.34
C SER A 239 -5.74 -23.62 -17.63
N ARG A 240 -6.86 -22.87 -17.62
CA ARG A 240 -7.33 -22.13 -18.79
C ARG A 240 -6.54 -20.85 -19.02
N VAL A 241 -6.22 -20.13 -17.94
CA VAL A 241 -5.41 -18.90 -18.00
C VAL A 241 -3.97 -19.21 -18.40
N SER A 242 -3.45 -20.40 -18.08
CA SER A 242 -2.09 -20.83 -18.45
C SER A 242 -1.82 -20.74 -19.96
N THR A 243 -2.82 -20.90 -20.82
CA THR A 243 -2.63 -20.76 -22.28
C THR A 243 -2.35 -19.32 -22.71
N ARG A 244 -2.67 -18.32 -21.87
CA ARG A 244 -2.42 -16.90 -22.13
C ARG A 244 -1.03 -16.44 -21.70
N LEU A 245 -0.31 -17.26 -20.94
CA LEU A 245 1.04 -16.93 -20.46
C LEU A 245 2.06 -16.80 -21.61
N SER A 246 1.78 -17.38 -22.78
CA SER A 246 2.62 -17.30 -23.98
C SER A 246 2.09 -16.30 -25.02
N HIS A 247 1.24 -15.36 -24.64
CA HIS A 247 0.66 -14.38 -25.57
C HIS A 247 1.69 -13.32 -26.03
N ALA A 248 1.50 -12.71 -27.20
CA ALA A 248 2.43 -11.69 -27.72
C ALA A 248 2.37 -10.37 -26.92
N ASN A 249 1.18 -9.98 -26.48
CA ASN A 249 0.96 -8.74 -25.72
C ASN A 249 1.33 -8.91 -24.23
N ALA A 250 2.25 -8.06 -23.76
CA ALA A 250 2.73 -8.04 -22.37
C ALA A 250 1.64 -7.77 -21.32
N ALA A 251 0.62 -6.96 -21.65
CA ALA A 251 -0.47 -6.66 -20.73
C ALA A 251 -1.32 -7.91 -20.44
N VAL A 252 -1.55 -8.75 -21.46
CA VAL A 252 -2.27 -10.03 -21.33
C VAL A 252 -1.45 -11.00 -20.47
N ILE A 253 -0.13 -11.08 -20.70
CA ILE A 253 0.76 -11.92 -19.89
C ILE A 253 0.73 -11.50 -18.41
N LEU A 254 0.93 -10.21 -18.11
CA LEU A 254 0.92 -9.71 -16.72
C LEU A 254 -0.44 -9.93 -16.04
N SER A 255 -1.54 -9.72 -16.75
CA SER A 255 -2.90 -9.96 -16.22
C SER A 255 -3.16 -11.45 -15.99
N ALA A 256 -2.66 -12.32 -16.87
CA ALA A 256 -2.74 -13.76 -16.70
C ALA A 256 -1.90 -14.24 -15.50
N ILE A 257 -0.68 -13.71 -15.33
CA ILE A 257 0.19 -13.97 -14.17
C ILE A 257 -0.51 -13.55 -12.88
N ARG A 258 -1.08 -12.33 -12.85
CA ARG A 258 -1.85 -11.83 -11.71
C ARG A 258 -3.00 -12.76 -11.37
N CYS A 259 -3.79 -13.17 -12.36
CA CYS A 259 -4.89 -14.10 -12.16
C CYS A 259 -4.41 -15.45 -11.59
N CYS A 260 -3.31 -16.02 -12.11
CA CYS A 260 -2.74 -17.25 -11.58
C CYS A 260 -2.27 -17.11 -10.13
N LEU A 261 -1.58 -16.01 -9.81
CA LEU A 261 -1.09 -15.73 -8.45
C LEU A 261 -2.23 -15.53 -7.46
N GLN A 262 -3.31 -14.86 -7.88
CA GLN A 262 -4.49 -14.66 -7.03
C GLN A 262 -5.25 -15.96 -6.80
N MET A 263 -5.39 -16.81 -7.83
CA MET A 263 -6.03 -18.12 -7.68
C MET A 263 -5.20 -19.08 -6.81
N ASN A 264 -3.87 -18.94 -6.80
CA ASN A 264 -3.00 -19.71 -5.89
C ASN A 264 -3.24 -19.41 -4.41
N LEU A 265 -3.81 -18.24 -4.07
CA LEU A 265 -4.16 -17.92 -2.67
C LEU A 265 -5.26 -18.84 -2.11
N TYR A 266 -6.06 -19.47 -2.99
CA TYR A 266 -7.14 -20.38 -2.62
C TYR A 266 -6.75 -21.86 -2.72
N ILE A 267 -5.46 -22.17 -2.89
CA ILE A 267 -4.95 -23.54 -3.02
C ILE A 267 -4.05 -23.86 -1.84
N ASP A 268 -4.49 -24.79 -0.98
CA ASP A 268 -3.73 -25.20 0.20
C ASP A 268 -2.55 -26.14 -0.11
N ASP A 269 -2.52 -26.73 -1.32
CA ASP A 269 -1.50 -27.72 -1.71
C ASP A 269 -0.21 -27.05 -2.25
N PRO A 270 0.90 -27.07 -1.49
CA PRO A 270 2.12 -26.35 -1.85
C PRO A 270 2.81 -26.91 -3.12
N SER A 271 2.58 -28.18 -3.45
CA SER A 271 3.16 -28.79 -4.65
C SER A 271 2.57 -28.19 -5.93
N LYS A 272 1.26 -27.94 -5.92
CA LYS A 272 0.52 -27.36 -7.05
C LYS A 272 0.76 -25.87 -7.20
N VAL A 273 0.93 -25.16 -6.08
CA VAL A 273 1.38 -23.77 -6.10
C VAL A 273 2.76 -23.68 -6.75
N ARG A 274 3.69 -24.57 -6.39
CA ARG A 274 5.03 -24.61 -6.99
C ARG A 274 4.99 -24.88 -8.49
N GLU A 275 4.17 -25.82 -8.94
CA GLU A 275 3.98 -26.10 -10.36
C GLU A 275 3.52 -24.85 -11.13
N THR A 276 2.53 -24.12 -10.58
CA THR A 276 2.03 -22.87 -11.18
C THR A 276 3.11 -21.80 -11.22
N LEU A 277 3.90 -21.65 -10.15
CA LEU A 277 5.02 -20.70 -10.09
C LEU A 277 6.10 -21.01 -11.14
N THR A 278 6.43 -22.28 -11.35
CA THR A 278 7.37 -22.70 -12.41
C THR A 278 6.84 -22.34 -13.79
N ARG A 279 5.53 -22.47 -14.04
CA ARG A 279 4.92 -22.05 -15.32
C ARG A 279 4.92 -20.53 -15.51
N VAL A 280 4.86 -19.75 -14.43
CA VAL A 280 4.89 -18.27 -14.46
C VAL A 280 6.30 -17.72 -14.65
N ALA A 281 7.33 -18.46 -14.24
CA ALA A 281 8.73 -18.03 -14.31
C ALA A 281 9.19 -17.70 -15.75
N LEU A 282 8.95 -18.61 -16.71
CA LEU A 282 9.38 -18.42 -18.09
C LEU A 282 8.72 -17.19 -18.78
N PRO A 283 7.39 -16.98 -18.69
CA PRO A 283 6.74 -15.76 -19.16
C PRO A 283 7.31 -14.46 -18.58
N LEU A 284 7.68 -14.44 -17.30
CA LEU A 284 8.31 -13.27 -16.70
C LEU A 284 9.67 -12.96 -17.33
N VAL A 285 10.45 -14.00 -17.65
CA VAL A 285 11.73 -13.86 -18.33
C VAL A 285 11.54 -13.38 -19.77
N THR A 286 10.54 -13.89 -20.52
CA THR A 286 10.30 -13.42 -21.89
C THR A 286 9.91 -11.95 -21.95
N LEU A 287 9.21 -11.43 -20.92
CA LEU A 287 8.90 -10.00 -20.80
C LEU A 287 10.15 -9.11 -20.66
N LEU A 288 11.28 -9.65 -20.21
CA LEU A 288 12.53 -8.89 -20.09
C LEU A 288 13.18 -8.55 -21.45
N ASN A 289 12.80 -9.27 -22.51
CA ASN A 289 13.30 -9.05 -23.87
C ASN A 289 12.49 -8.00 -24.67
N ASN A 290 11.47 -7.40 -24.05
CA ASN A 290 10.63 -6.37 -24.67
C ASN A 290 11.25 -4.96 -24.55
N THR A 291 10.47 -3.95 -24.92
CA THR A 291 10.84 -2.53 -24.75
C THR A 291 11.13 -2.17 -23.29
N ALA A 292 11.99 -1.16 -23.09
CA ALA A 292 12.42 -0.69 -21.78
C ALA A 292 11.30 -0.47 -20.73
N PRO A 293 10.13 0.15 -21.07
CA PRO A 293 9.05 0.32 -20.09
C PRO A 293 8.42 -1.01 -19.63
N VAL A 294 8.26 -1.97 -20.56
CA VAL A 294 7.71 -3.29 -20.25
C VAL A 294 8.69 -4.10 -19.41
N GLN A 295 9.97 -4.04 -19.77
CA GLN A 295 11.05 -4.68 -19.01
C GLN A 295 11.09 -4.14 -17.56
N TYR A 296 10.97 -2.83 -17.37
CA TYR A 296 10.93 -2.23 -16.04
C TYR A 296 9.74 -2.72 -15.19
N ALA A 297 8.54 -2.76 -15.77
CA ALA A 297 7.35 -3.29 -15.10
C ALA A 297 7.50 -4.78 -14.75
N ALA A 298 8.12 -5.57 -15.63
CA ALA A 298 8.42 -6.98 -15.38
C ALA A 298 9.44 -7.16 -14.24
N ILE A 299 10.55 -6.40 -14.23
CA ILE A 299 11.57 -6.45 -13.16
C ILE A 299 10.96 -6.11 -11.81
N LYS A 300 10.15 -5.05 -11.71
CA LYS A 300 9.47 -4.68 -10.45
C LYS A 300 8.49 -5.75 -9.99
N SER A 301 7.77 -6.37 -10.93
CA SER A 301 6.89 -7.50 -10.62
C SER A 301 7.67 -8.72 -10.12
N ILE A 302 8.80 -9.04 -10.74
CA ILE A 302 9.70 -10.12 -10.31
C ILE A 302 10.27 -9.84 -8.92
N LEU A 303 10.67 -8.61 -8.63
CA LEU A 303 11.22 -8.21 -7.34
C LEU A 303 10.25 -8.52 -6.18
N ILE A 304 8.98 -8.13 -6.32
CA ILE A 304 7.95 -8.41 -5.31
C ILE A 304 7.69 -9.91 -5.18
N LEU A 305 7.65 -10.64 -6.30
CA LEU A 305 7.47 -12.09 -6.27
C LEU A 305 8.62 -12.80 -5.58
N LEU A 306 9.86 -12.33 -5.76
CA LEU A 306 11.03 -12.92 -5.13
C LEU A 306 11.10 -12.69 -3.63
N GLN A 307 10.52 -11.61 -3.13
CA GLN A 307 10.48 -11.37 -1.69
C GLN A 307 9.64 -12.42 -0.95
N HIS A 308 8.56 -12.90 -1.57
CA HIS A 308 7.71 -13.95 -1.01
C HIS A 308 8.15 -15.36 -1.46
N TYR A 309 8.46 -15.54 -2.74
CA TYR A 309 8.86 -16.81 -3.35
C TYR A 309 10.36 -16.80 -3.69
N ARG A 310 11.23 -16.72 -2.67
CA ARG A 310 12.71 -16.63 -2.82
C ARG A 310 13.36 -17.73 -3.68
N ARG A 311 12.68 -18.86 -3.91
CA ARG A 311 13.18 -20.02 -4.66
C ARG A 311 12.76 -20.06 -6.13
N LEU A 312 12.05 -19.04 -6.64
CA LEU A 312 11.48 -19.08 -7.99
C LEU A 312 12.55 -19.02 -9.10
N PHE A 313 13.64 -18.26 -8.91
CA PHE A 313 14.72 -18.05 -9.89
C PHE A 313 16.12 -18.42 -9.37
N SER A 314 16.25 -19.35 -8.41
CA SER A 314 17.55 -19.62 -7.75
C SER A 314 18.67 -20.10 -8.68
N SER A 315 18.33 -20.63 -9.87
CA SER A 315 19.30 -21.13 -10.86
C SER A 315 19.68 -20.13 -11.97
N GLU A 316 18.99 -19.00 -12.12
CA GLU A 316 19.05 -18.18 -13.34
C GLU A 316 19.43 -16.70 -13.10
N VAL A 317 20.34 -16.42 -12.16
CA VAL A 317 20.73 -15.03 -11.81
C VAL A 317 21.31 -14.26 -13.01
N SER A 318 22.01 -14.94 -13.93
CA SER A 318 22.65 -14.31 -15.10
C SER A 318 21.68 -13.66 -16.09
N ILE A 319 20.41 -14.08 -16.09
CA ILE A 319 19.38 -13.45 -16.94
C ILE A 319 19.15 -11.98 -16.55
N PHE A 320 19.37 -11.67 -15.26
CA PHE A 320 19.14 -10.34 -14.71
C PHE A 320 20.35 -9.42 -14.80
N PHE A 321 21.47 -9.87 -15.37
CA PHE A 321 22.64 -9.02 -15.56
C PHE A 321 22.32 -7.83 -16.49
N CYS A 322 22.94 -6.71 -16.16
CA CYS A 322 22.76 -5.44 -16.84
C CYS A 322 23.49 -5.46 -18.19
N LYS A 323 22.81 -5.08 -19.26
CA LYS A 323 23.44 -4.84 -20.56
C LYS A 323 23.98 -3.41 -20.59
N PHE A 324 24.96 -3.15 -21.45
CA PHE A 324 25.54 -1.81 -21.60
C PHE A 324 24.49 -0.77 -22.01
N ASP A 325 23.63 -1.13 -22.96
CA ASP A 325 22.56 -0.29 -23.52
C ASP A 325 21.34 -0.10 -22.59
N ASP A 326 21.29 -0.79 -21.44
CA ASP A 326 20.17 -0.64 -20.51
C ASP A 326 20.15 0.77 -19.90
N PRO A 327 18.99 1.45 -19.84
CA PRO A 327 18.85 2.71 -19.12
C PRO A 327 19.19 2.58 -17.63
N SER A 328 19.72 3.65 -17.02
CA SER A 328 20.14 3.66 -15.60
C SER A 328 19.06 3.15 -14.64
N TYR A 329 17.80 3.56 -14.82
CA TYR A 329 16.70 3.11 -13.96
C TYR A 329 16.42 1.59 -14.05
N ILE A 330 16.69 0.96 -15.20
CA ILE A 330 16.58 -0.50 -15.37
C ILE A 330 17.75 -1.19 -14.68
N LYS A 331 18.97 -0.66 -14.84
CA LYS A 331 20.17 -1.18 -14.17
C LYS A 331 20.00 -1.19 -12.65
N LEU A 332 19.48 -0.10 -12.08
CA LEU A 332 19.18 -0.02 -10.64
C LEU A 332 18.12 -1.04 -10.21
N ALA A 333 17.05 -1.22 -10.99
CA ALA A 333 16.01 -2.21 -10.67
C ALA A 333 16.51 -3.66 -10.79
N LYS A 334 17.37 -3.96 -11.77
CA LYS A 334 18.04 -5.25 -11.91
C LYS A 334 18.96 -5.53 -10.73
N LEU A 335 19.71 -4.52 -10.26
CA LEU A 335 20.57 -4.63 -9.09
C LEU A 335 19.79 -5.09 -7.84
N ASP A 336 18.62 -4.51 -7.59
CA ASP A 336 17.74 -4.92 -6.47
C ASP A 336 17.32 -6.40 -6.58
N VAL A 337 17.03 -6.87 -7.80
CA VAL A 337 16.70 -8.28 -8.06
C VAL A 337 17.91 -9.20 -7.87
N ILE A 338 19.08 -8.82 -8.39
CA ILE A 338 20.33 -9.58 -8.23
C ILE A 338 20.67 -9.76 -6.76
N LEU A 339 20.54 -8.70 -5.95
CA LEU A 339 20.76 -8.74 -4.50
C LEU A 339 19.77 -9.68 -3.80
N THR A 340 18.51 -9.70 -4.22
CA THR A 340 17.48 -10.57 -3.65
C THR A 340 17.71 -12.05 -4.01
N LEU A 341 18.27 -12.32 -5.20
CA LEU A 341 18.60 -13.68 -5.68
C LEU A 341 19.96 -14.19 -5.19
N CYS A 342 20.78 -13.32 -4.61
CA CYS A 342 22.12 -13.69 -4.16
C CYS A 342 22.05 -14.80 -3.11
N SER A 343 22.79 -15.88 -3.35
CA SER A 343 22.88 -17.04 -2.47
C SER A 343 24.33 -17.51 -2.37
N ALA A 344 24.62 -18.34 -1.37
CA ALA A 344 25.97 -18.86 -1.15
C ALA A 344 26.56 -19.61 -2.37
N GLN A 345 25.73 -20.11 -3.28
CA GLN A 345 26.18 -20.81 -4.49
C GLN A 345 26.57 -19.86 -5.63
N ASN A 346 25.87 -18.73 -5.76
CA ASN A 346 26.03 -17.81 -6.89
C ASN A 346 26.81 -16.54 -6.55
N VAL A 347 27.16 -16.34 -5.28
CA VAL A 347 27.80 -15.11 -4.77
C VAL A 347 29.07 -14.75 -5.54
N GLY A 348 29.91 -15.73 -5.90
CA GLY A 348 31.14 -15.47 -6.65
C GLY A 348 30.88 -14.86 -8.03
N LYS A 349 29.90 -15.38 -8.79
CA LYS A 349 29.52 -14.82 -10.09
C LYS A 349 28.92 -13.43 -9.97
N VAL A 350 28.07 -13.22 -8.97
CA VAL A 350 27.45 -11.91 -8.70
C VAL A 350 28.52 -10.89 -8.33
N LEU A 351 29.52 -11.28 -7.53
CA LEU A 351 30.59 -10.39 -7.09
C LEU A 351 31.49 -9.93 -8.26
N GLU A 352 31.83 -10.82 -9.19
CA GLU A 352 32.56 -10.43 -10.41
C GLU A 352 31.78 -9.41 -11.23
N GLU A 353 30.49 -9.66 -11.45
CA GLU A 353 29.64 -8.78 -12.23
C GLU A 353 29.43 -7.41 -11.54
N LEU A 354 29.22 -7.38 -10.22
CA LEU A 354 29.12 -6.13 -9.45
C LEU A 354 30.41 -5.31 -9.48
N PHE A 355 31.57 -5.98 -9.56
CA PHE A 355 32.85 -5.32 -9.68
C PHE A 355 33.00 -4.64 -11.05
N ASP A 356 32.57 -5.29 -12.12
CA ASP A 356 32.53 -4.67 -13.45
C ASP A 356 31.55 -3.47 -13.48
N TYR A 357 30.43 -3.56 -12.77
CA TYR A 357 29.48 -2.44 -12.63
C TYR A 357 30.07 -1.24 -11.90
N ALA A 358 30.94 -1.48 -10.91
CA ALA A 358 31.63 -0.43 -10.17
C ALA A 358 32.66 0.37 -11.01
N GLN A 359 32.99 -0.11 -12.22
CA GLN A 359 33.92 0.56 -13.14
C GLN A 359 33.21 1.29 -14.30
N GLN A 360 31.87 1.33 -14.30
CA GLN A 360 31.10 2.05 -15.32
C GLN A 360 31.10 3.57 -15.10
N ALA A 361 30.56 4.32 -16.07
CA ALA A 361 30.52 5.79 -16.03
C ALA A 361 29.38 6.38 -15.19
N ASP A 362 28.33 5.61 -14.89
CA ASP A 362 27.14 6.10 -14.17
C ASP A 362 27.37 6.12 -12.66
N VAL A 363 27.53 7.33 -12.10
CA VAL A 363 27.86 7.57 -10.69
C VAL A 363 26.88 6.90 -9.72
N ASP A 364 25.57 7.03 -9.96
CA ASP A 364 24.55 6.49 -9.06
C ASP A 364 24.54 4.95 -9.09
N PHE A 365 24.75 4.38 -10.27
CA PHE A 365 24.81 2.94 -10.45
C PHE A 365 26.08 2.33 -9.82
N VAL A 366 27.22 3.00 -10.00
CA VAL A 366 28.51 2.60 -9.38
C VAL A 366 28.39 2.61 -7.86
N ARG A 367 27.87 3.70 -7.27
CA ARG A 367 27.70 3.80 -5.81
C ARG A 367 26.85 2.67 -5.25
N LYS A 368 25.70 2.37 -5.88
CA LYS A 368 24.85 1.26 -5.43
C LYS A 368 25.50 -0.11 -5.62
N SER A 369 26.31 -0.29 -6.66
CA SER A 369 27.05 -1.53 -6.90
C SER A 369 28.13 -1.77 -5.84
N ILE A 370 28.85 -0.72 -5.42
CA ILE A 370 29.81 -0.77 -4.31
C ILE A 370 29.09 -1.09 -2.99
N ALA A 371 27.98 -0.40 -2.71
CA ALA A 371 27.15 -0.69 -1.54
C ALA A 371 26.61 -2.14 -1.54
N ALA A 372 26.27 -2.68 -2.71
CA ALA A 372 25.87 -4.08 -2.89
C ALA A 372 26.99 -5.06 -2.52
N ILE A 373 28.23 -4.79 -2.97
CA ILE A 373 29.43 -5.57 -2.58
C ILE A 373 29.60 -5.56 -1.06
N GLY A 374 29.45 -4.38 -0.43
CA GLY A 374 29.50 -4.24 1.03
C GLY A 374 28.46 -5.10 1.77
N LYS A 375 27.21 -5.07 1.32
CA LYS A 375 26.14 -5.89 1.90
C LYS A 375 26.40 -7.39 1.74
N ILE A 376 26.96 -7.81 0.60
CA ILE A 376 27.38 -9.20 0.38
C ILE A 376 28.47 -9.60 1.37
N ALA A 377 29.46 -8.74 1.60
CA ALA A 377 30.51 -9.00 2.60
C ALA A 377 29.94 -9.18 4.02
N ILE A 378 28.93 -8.40 4.40
CA ILE A 378 28.30 -8.49 5.74
C ILE A 378 27.43 -9.75 5.89
N THR A 379 26.76 -10.19 4.82
CA THR A 379 25.82 -11.33 4.85
C THR A 379 26.48 -12.67 4.62
N PHE A 380 27.51 -12.75 3.77
CA PHE A 380 28.21 -13.98 3.43
C PHE A 380 29.69 -13.91 3.85
N GLU A 381 29.98 -14.44 5.03
CA GLU A 381 31.34 -14.44 5.60
C GLU A 381 32.38 -15.12 4.69
N ALA A 382 32.01 -16.21 4.00
CA ALA A 382 32.91 -16.90 3.06
C ALA A 382 33.31 -16.04 1.85
N ALA A 383 32.54 -15.01 1.50
CA ALA A 383 32.81 -14.11 0.39
C ALA A 383 33.46 -12.78 0.84
N ALA A 384 33.57 -12.54 2.15
CA ALA A 384 34.02 -11.25 2.69
C ALA A 384 35.46 -10.90 2.27
N SER A 385 36.38 -11.87 2.28
CA SER A 385 37.77 -11.65 1.84
C SER A 385 37.86 -11.18 0.39
N SER A 386 37.15 -11.84 -0.52
CA SER A 386 37.11 -11.48 -1.94
C SER A 386 36.46 -10.12 -2.18
N CYS A 387 35.42 -9.76 -1.39
CA CYS A 387 34.81 -8.44 -1.44
C CYS A 387 35.80 -7.36 -1.01
N VAL A 388 36.57 -7.61 0.06
CA VAL A 388 37.61 -6.71 0.55
C VAL A 388 38.69 -6.48 -0.51
N ASP A 389 39.21 -7.53 -1.13
CA ASP A 389 40.24 -7.41 -2.18
C ASP A 389 39.75 -6.55 -3.35
N LYS A 390 38.49 -6.71 -3.74
CA LYS A 390 37.85 -5.89 -4.79
C LYS A 390 37.65 -4.44 -4.35
N ILE A 391 37.29 -4.18 -3.08
CA ILE A 391 37.18 -2.82 -2.54
C ILE A 391 38.56 -2.14 -2.54
N VAL A 392 39.63 -2.84 -2.14
CA VAL A 392 41.00 -2.30 -2.19
C VAL A 392 41.37 -1.90 -3.61
N ALA A 393 41.11 -2.77 -4.60
CA ALA A 393 41.35 -2.46 -6.00
C ALA A 393 40.56 -1.23 -6.50
N LEU A 394 39.33 -1.02 -6.01
CA LEU A 394 38.54 0.18 -6.34
C LEU A 394 39.08 1.45 -5.69
N VAL A 395 39.60 1.37 -4.46
CA VAL A 395 40.24 2.51 -3.79
C VAL A 395 41.53 2.90 -4.52
N ASP A 396 42.31 1.92 -4.99
CA ASP A 396 43.55 2.16 -5.73
C ASP A 396 43.35 2.86 -7.09
N ASN A 397 42.14 2.82 -7.66
CA ASN A 397 41.79 3.57 -8.87
C ASN A 397 41.74 5.10 -8.66
N LYS A 398 41.73 5.58 -7.40
CA LYS A 398 41.76 7.00 -7.01
C LYS A 398 40.64 7.87 -7.62
N ILE A 399 39.49 7.29 -7.94
CA ILE A 399 38.30 8.03 -8.37
C ILE A 399 37.56 8.53 -7.13
N GLU A 400 37.43 9.86 -6.96
CA GLU A 400 36.96 10.49 -5.72
C GLU A 400 35.62 9.94 -5.21
N PHE A 401 34.58 9.91 -6.05
CA PHE A 401 33.25 9.44 -5.64
C PHE A 401 33.19 7.92 -5.36
N VAL A 402 34.09 7.13 -5.95
CA VAL A 402 34.22 5.68 -5.71
C VAL A 402 34.87 5.44 -4.36
N VAL A 403 35.96 6.15 -4.07
CA VAL A 403 36.65 6.10 -2.78
C VAL A 403 35.69 6.47 -1.66
N GLN A 404 34.91 7.55 -1.81
CA GLN A 404 33.92 7.98 -0.82
C GLN A 404 32.92 6.86 -0.48
N GLU A 405 32.35 6.18 -1.48
CA GLU A 405 31.41 5.07 -1.22
C GLU A 405 32.13 3.83 -0.65
N CYS A 406 33.37 3.55 -1.08
CA CYS A 406 34.19 2.48 -0.51
C CYS A 406 34.48 2.69 0.98
N ILE A 407 34.68 3.95 1.43
CA ILE A 407 34.88 4.29 2.84
C ILE A 407 33.64 3.95 3.67
N VAL A 408 32.44 4.31 3.17
CA VAL A 408 31.18 3.98 3.84
C VAL A 408 31.02 2.47 4.01
N VAL A 409 31.28 1.72 2.93
CA VAL A 409 31.21 0.26 2.95
C VAL A 409 32.26 -0.35 3.87
N ALA A 410 33.50 0.15 3.84
CA ALA A 410 34.58 -0.34 4.70
C ALA A 410 34.24 -0.15 6.19
N ALA A 411 33.63 0.98 6.55
CA ALA A 411 33.16 1.20 7.92
C ALA A 411 32.15 0.13 8.36
N ASP A 412 31.19 -0.23 7.51
CA ASP A 412 30.22 -1.28 7.83
C ASP A 412 30.85 -2.69 7.91
N ILE A 413 31.84 -2.97 7.06
CA ILE A 413 32.63 -4.22 7.14
C ILE A 413 33.40 -4.29 8.47
N PHE A 414 34.05 -3.20 8.89
CA PHE A 414 34.77 -3.14 10.18
C PHE A 414 33.84 -3.29 11.39
N ARG A 415 32.60 -2.78 11.30
CA ARG A 415 31.59 -2.99 12.35
C ARG A 415 31.16 -4.46 12.46
N ARG A 416 31.18 -5.20 11.35
CA ARG A 416 30.86 -6.64 11.32
C ARG A 416 32.05 -7.52 11.73
N TYR A 417 33.24 -7.20 11.23
CA TYR A 417 34.48 -7.95 11.41
C TYR A 417 35.54 -7.07 12.11
N PRO A 418 35.38 -6.78 13.41
CA PRO A 418 36.32 -5.92 14.13
C PRO A 418 37.73 -6.53 14.13
N ASN A 419 38.74 -5.70 13.94
CA ASN A 419 40.17 -6.08 13.89
C ASN A 419 40.58 -7.05 12.77
N GLN A 420 39.70 -7.29 11.80
CA GLN A 420 40.02 -8.06 10.59
C GLN A 420 40.14 -7.11 9.39
N TYR A 421 40.90 -7.51 8.37
CA TYR A 421 41.08 -6.74 7.13
C TYR A 421 41.67 -5.33 7.30
N LEU A 422 42.50 -5.12 8.33
CA LEU A 422 43.13 -3.82 8.63
C LEU A 422 44.05 -3.29 7.51
N GLY A 423 44.44 -4.14 6.54
CA GLY A 423 45.21 -3.71 5.37
C GLY A 423 44.53 -2.61 4.55
N ILE A 424 43.18 -2.56 4.57
CA ILE A 424 42.41 -1.51 3.89
C ILE A 424 42.66 -0.12 4.50
N LEU A 425 42.95 -0.04 5.80
CA LEU A 425 43.12 1.25 6.50
C LEU A 425 44.24 2.09 5.89
N ALA A 426 45.36 1.47 5.53
CA ALA A 426 46.48 2.18 4.92
C ALA A 426 46.09 2.78 3.56
N ASN A 427 45.36 2.03 2.72
CA ASN A 427 44.90 2.50 1.42
C ASN A 427 43.86 3.62 1.55
N ILE A 428 42.90 3.51 2.49
CA ILE A 428 41.89 4.54 2.74
C ILE A 428 42.53 5.82 3.30
N CYS A 429 43.41 5.71 4.29
CA CYS A 429 44.10 6.88 4.85
C CYS A 429 45.05 7.52 3.84
N GLY A 430 45.67 6.74 2.95
CA GLY A 430 46.47 7.26 1.83
C GLY A 430 45.63 7.97 0.77
N ALA A 431 44.35 7.62 0.63
CA ALA A 431 43.42 8.25 -0.30
C ALA A 431 42.79 9.55 0.24
N LEU A 432 43.02 9.90 1.52
CA LEU A 432 42.45 11.09 2.17
C LEU A 432 42.98 12.43 1.65
N GLY A 433 44.03 12.42 0.83
CA GLY A 433 44.55 13.64 0.20
C GLY A 433 43.58 14.30 -0.78
N ALA A 434 42.46 13.65 -1.12
CA ALA A 434 41.37 14.22 -1.91
C ALA A 434 40.26 14.77 -0.99
N LYS A 435 39.68 15.92 -1.36
CA LYS A 435 38.57 16.52 -0.61
C LYS A 435 37.36 15.59 -0.58
N LEU A 436 36.83 15.30 0.61
CA LEU A 436 35.63 14.49 0.79
C LEU A 436 34.39 15.39 0.74
N ASP A 437 33.53 15.22 -0.26
CA ASP A 437 32.31 16.03 -0.41
C ASP A 437 31.06 15.36 0.19
N ASP A 438 30.99 14.03 0.19
CA ASP A 438 29.84 13.29 0.73
C ASP A 438 29.89 13.21 2.26
N HIS A 439 28.90 13.82 2.92
CA HIS A 439 28.76 13.82 4.38
C HIS A 439 28.76 12.40 4.98
N ARG A 440 28.20 11.41 4.27
CA ARG A 440 28.18 10.00 4.72
C ARG A 440 29.60 9.42 4.78
N ALA A 441 30.41 9.74 3.77
CA ALA A 441 31.79 9.29 3.69
C ALA A 441 32.66 9.98 4.74
N LYS A 442 32.46 11.29 4.97
CA LYS A 442 33.12 12.04 6.07
C LYS A 442 32.81 11.39 7.43
N ALA A 443 31.53 11.18 7.75
CA ALA A 443 31.13 10.57 9.02
C ALA A 443 31.69 9.15 9.19
N ALA A 444 31.68 8.34 8.14
CA ALA A 444 32.26 7.00 8.14
C ALA A 444 33.78 7.03 8.35
N MET A 445 34.48 7.95 7.69
CA MET A 445 35.93 8.11 7.83
C MET A 445 36.32 8.54 9.24
N VAL A 446 35.66 9.57 9.77
CA VAL A 446 35.87 10.07 11.12
C VAL A 446 35.62 8.96 12.15
N TRP A 447 34.58 8.15 11.93
CA TRP A 447 34.35 6.96 12.74
C TRP A 447 35.50 5.96 12.68
N ILE A 448 36.06 5.67 11.48
CA ILE A 448 37.22 4.77 11.32
C ILE A 448 38.43 5.31 12.08
N ILE A 449 38.75 6.60 11.93
CA ILE A 449 39.91 7.23 12.60
C ILE A 449 39.75 7.17 14.12
N GLY A 450 38.57 7.52 14.64
CA GLY A 450 38.31 7.49 16.08
C GLY A 450 38.26 6.08 16.66
N GLU A 451 37.85 5.08 15.88
CA GLU A 451 37.76 3.69 16.34
C GLU A 451 39.12 2.98 16.37
N TYR A 452 39.99 3.28 15.41
CA TYR A 452 41.32 2.70 15.29
C TYR A 452 42.44 3.70 15.63
N ALA A 453 42.13 4.67 16.49
CA ALA A 453 43.07 5.69 16.97
C ALA A 453 44.30 5.09 17.67
N ASP A 454 44.16 3.89 18.26
CA ASP A 454 45.23 3.11 18.88
C ASP A 454 46.25 2.56 17.86
N ARG A 455 45.82 2.33 16.61
CA ARG A 455 46.63 1.73 15.55
C ARG A 455 47.10 2.72 14.50
N ILE A 456 46.37 3.81 14.30
CA ILE A 456 46.70 4.87 13.35
C ILE A 456 47.60 5.88 14.05
N GLY A 457 48.91 5.79 13.81
CA GLY A 457 49.90 6.64 14.48
C GLY A 457 49.71 8.16 14.25
N ASN A 458 49.13 8.56 13.12
CA ASN A 458 48.87 9.96 12.76
C ASN A 458 47.37 10.34 12.83
N ALA A 459 46.59 9.69 13.70
CA ALA A 459 45.15 9.92 13.79
C ALA A 459 44.79 11.37 14.19
N GLY A 460 45.55 11.96 15.11
CA GLY A 460 45.36 13.35 15.57
C GLY A 460 45.53 14.35 14.42
N ASP A 461 46.64 14.25 13.69
CA ASP A 461 46.94 15.10 12.52
C ASP A 461 45.85 15.01 11.44
N LEU A 462 45.33 13.79 11.20
CA LEU A 462 44.28 13.58 10.20
C LEU A 462 42.93 14.19 10.63
N LEU A 463 42.60 14.13 11.92
CA LEU A 463 41.39 14.74 12.45
C LEU A 463 41.47 16.26 12.41
N ASP A 464 42.60 16.82 12.84
CA ASP A 464 42.82 18.26 12.89
C ASP A 464 42.86 18.87 11.48
N ALA A 465 43.74 18.36 10.60
CA ALA A 465 43.96 18.95 9.28
C ALA A 465 42.79 18.82 8.29
N HIS A 466 41.88 17.85 8.48
CA HIS A 466 40.83 17.56 7.50
C HIS A 466 39.39 17.74 8.00
N PHE A 467 39.15 17.79 9.31
CA PHE A 467 37.78 17.78 9.86
C PHE A 467 37.50 18.85 10.93
N LEU A 468 38.51 19.34 11.65
CA LEU A 468 38.28 20.32 12.74
C LEU A 468 38.00 21.74 12.24
N ASP A 469 38.66 22.18 11.17
CA ASP A 469 38.46 23.52 10.61
C ASP A 469 37.04 23.70 10.01
N ASP A 470 36.52 22.66 9.36
CA ASP A 470 35.20 22.68 8.69
C ASP A 470 34.03 22.30 9.64
N PHE A 471 34.29 22.08 10.94
CA PHE A 471 33.32 21.52 11.89
C PHE A 471 31.98 22.27 11.93
N LEU A 472 31.99 23.61 11.87
CA LEU A 472 30.77 24.43 11.93
C LEU A 472 29.97 24.43 10.61
N GLU A 473 30.64 24.17 9.49
CA GLU A 473 30.03 24.13 8.15
C GLU A 473 29.46 22.74 7.81
N ASP A 474 29.93 21.70 8.51
CA ASP A 474 29.53 20.32 8.28
C ASP A 474 28.11 19.98 8.81
N THR A 475 27.54 18.90 8.28
CA THR A 475 26.20 18.45 8.65
C THR A 475 26.16 17.85 10.07
N PRO A 476 24.99 17.84 10.73
CA PRO A 476 24.85 17.35 12.11
C PRO A 476 25.38 15.94 12.37
N ASP A 477 25.25 15.03 11.41
CA ASP A 477 25.75 13.66 11.47
C ASP A 477 27.28 13.59 11.46
N VAL A 478 27.94 14.43 10.67
CA VAL A 478 29.41 14.54 10.64
C VAL A 478 29.91 15.18 11.94
N GLN A 479 29.26 16.24 12.41
CA GLN A 479 29.58 16.90 13.68
C GLN A 479 29.51 15.92 14.86
N LEU A 480 28.45 15.08 14.93
CA LEU A 480 28.33 14.04 15.94
C LEU A 480 29.41 12.96 15.82
N ALA A 481 29.79 12.58 14.60
CA ALA A 481 30.88 11.65 14.36
C ALA A 481 32.22 12.22 14.82
N ILE A 482 32.53 13.49 14.51
CA ILE A 482 33.74 14.20 14.93
C ILE A 482 33.80 14.28 16.45
N LEU A 483 32.70 14.71 17.08
CA LEU A 483 32.59 14.75 18.54
C LEU A 483 32.90 13.36 19.13
N THR A 484 32.29 12.30 18.61
CA THR A 484 32.55 10.94 19.14
C THR A 484 34.00 10.49 18.91
N ALA A 485 34.58 10.79 17.74
CA ALA A 485 35.94 10.39 17.38
C ALA A 485 37.02 11.13 18.17
N VAL A 486 36.87 12.44 18.39
CA VAL A 486 37.80 13.25 19.19
C VAL A 486 37.79 12.79 20.65
N PHE A 487 36.61 12.47 21.18
CA PHE A 487 36.50 11.91 22.54
C PHE A 487 37.12 10.53 22.64
N LYS A 488 36.97 9.69 21.62
CA LYS A 488 37.66 8.40 21.56
C LYS A 488 39.19 8.57 21.49
N TYR A 489 39.67 9.51 20.67
CA TYR A 489 41.09 9.82 20.55
C TYR A 489 41.66 10.33 21.87
N PHE A 490 40.98 11.24 22.56
CA PHE A 490 41.37 11.74 23.88
C PHE A 490 41.49 10.64 24.94
N LEU A 491 40.60 9.64 24.92
CA LEU A 491 40.68 8.50 25.84
C LEU A 491 41.90 7.60 25.58
N VAL A 492 42.42 7.57 24.35
CA VAL A 492 43.60 6.77 23.97
C VAL A 492 44.89 7.56 24.17
N ASN A 493 44.92 8.82 23.71
CA ASN A 493 46.07 9.73 23.78
C ASN A 493 45.67 11.03 24.50
N GLN A 494 45.83 11.05 25.82
CA GLN A 494 45.41 12.18 26.66
C GLN A 494 46.22 13.46 26.43
N GLU A 495 47.54 13.34 26.19
CA GLU A 495 48.43 14.50 26.02
C GLU A 495 48.17 15.25 24.70
N ASP A 496 48.13 14.53 23.58
CA ASP A 496 47.92 15.12 22.26
C ASP A 496 46.44 15.45 21.96
N GLY A 497 45.50 14.76 22.61
CA GLY A 497 44.06 14.93 22.37
C GLY A 497 43.40 16.05 23.17
N GLN A 498 44.08 16.64 24.16
CA GLN A 498 43.47 17.62 25.08
C GLN A 498 43.09 18.94 24.39
N ASP A 499 43.93 19.45 23.50
CA ASP A 499 43.69 20.71 22.81
C ASP A 499 42.53 20.58 21.81
N MET A 500 42.54 19.50 21.01
CA MET A 500 41.45 19.16 20.09
C MET A 500 40.11 18.98 20.83
N PHE A 501 40.13 18.32 21.99
CA PHE A 501 38.96 18.13 22.83
C PHE A 501 38.36 19.45 23.30
N GLN A 502 39.19 20.37 23.80
CA GLN A 502 38.73 21.67 24.27
C GLN A 502 38.16 22.52 23.13
N GLN A 503 38.81 22.50 21.96
CA GLN A 503 38.35 23.20 20.77
C GLN A 503 36.96 22.72 20.34
N VAL A 504 36.79 21.41 20.15
CA VAL A 504 35.52 20.83 19.68
C VAL A 504 34.38 21.03 20.67
N ILE A 505 34.63 20.89 21.98
CA ILE A 505 33.59 21.14 22.99
C ILE A 505 33.18 22.60 22.99
N THR A 506 34.13 23.53 22.90
CA THR A 506 33.82 24.97 22.89
C THR A 506 32.98 25.32 21.67
N MET A 507 33.35 24.80 20.50
CA MET A 507 32.58 24.95 19.27
C MET A 507 31.17 24.34 19.40
N ALA A 508 31.07 23.09 19.86
CA ALA A 508 29.80 22.35 19.98
C ALA A 508 28.84 22.91 21.03
N THR A 509 29.34 23.54 22.10
CA THR A 509 28.51 24.08 23.19
C THR A 509 28.09 25.53 22.98
N SER A 510 28.96 26.34 22.35
CA SER A 510 28.78 27.79 22.25
C SER A 510 28.38 28.27 20.85
N GLN A 511 28.72 27.53 19.80
CA GLN A 511 28.58 27.99 18.41
C GLN A 511 27.60 27.15 17.59
N VAL A 512 27.19 25.96 18.08
CA VAL A 512 26.24 25.07 17.41
C VAL A 512 24.83 25.25 17.97
N ASP A 513 23.87 25.54 17.10
CA ASP A 513 22.46 25.75 17.47
C ASP A 513 21.69 24.44 17.72
N ASN A 514 22.15 23.30 17.20
CA ASN A 514 21.44 22.03 17.29
C ASN A 514 21.47 21.45 18.73
N PRO A 515 20.31 21.33 19.42
CA PRO A 515 20.27 20.85 20.80
C PRO A 515 20.84 19.44 20.98
N SER A 516 20.63 18.55 20.01
CA SER A 516 21.11 17.16 20.09
C SER A 516 22.63 17.06 20.16
N ILE A 517 23.34 17.94 19.44
CA ILE A 517 24.81 17.97 19.40
C ILE A 517 25.34 18.57 20.68
N ARG A 518 24.75 19.69 21.12
CA ARG A 518 25.08 20.35 22.37
C ARG A 518 24.87 19.43 23.58
N ASP A 519 23.74 18.74 23.64
CA ASP A 519 23.44 17.81 24.73
C ASP A 519 24.39 16.60 24.72
N ARG A 520 24.72 16.06 23.54
CA ARG A 520 25.73 14.98 23.40
C ARG A 520 27.10 15.45 23.88
N ALA A 521 27.50 16.69 23.55
CA ALA A 521 28.77 17.28 24.00
C ALA A 521 28.81 17.45 25.52
N PHE A 522 27.73 17.95 26.13
CA PHE A 522 27.62 18.02 27.60
C PHE A 522 27.63 16.64 28.26
N GLN A 523 26.93 15.66 27.70
CA GLN A 523 26.95 14.29 28.20
C GLN A 523 28.35 13.71 28.23
N TYR A 524 29.12 13.88 27.15
CA TYR A 524 30.49 13.40 27.14
C TYR A 524 31.42 14.22 28.05
N TYR A 525 31.25 15.54 28.13
CA TYR A 525 32.01 16.40 29.05
C TYR A 525 31.79 15.99 30.51
N TRP A 526 30.53 15.78 30.91
CA TRP A 526 30.18 15.32 32.27
C TRP A 526 30.69 13.91 32.53
N LEU A 527 30.62 13.01 31.54
CA LEU A 527 31.13 11.65 31.69
C LEU A 527 32.64 11.65 31.99
N ILE A 528 33.43 12.48 31.31
CA ILE A 528 34.88 12.56 31.52
C ILE A 528 35.24 13.31 32.80
N SER A 529 34.51 14.38 33.15
CA SER A 529 34.81 15.20 34.33
C SER A 529 34.39 14.55 35.65
N GLU A 530 33.21 13.93 35.71
CA GLU A 530 32.67 13.33 36.93
C GLU A 530 33.08 11.85 37.09
N CYS A 531 33.22 11.10 35.98
CA CYS A 531 33.40 9.65 35.98
C CYS A 531 34.46 9.14 34.98
N PRO A 532 35.73 9.57 35.08
CA PRO A 532 36.78 9.20 34.11
C PRO A 532 37.02 7.69 34.03
N ASP A 533 36.94 6.96 35.15
CA ASP A 533 37.18 5.51 35.21
C ASP A 533 36.15 4.69 34.40
N TYR A 534 34.92 5.21 34.26
CA TYR A 534 33.85 4.56 33.50
C TYR A 534 33.72 5.07 32.07
N ALA A 535 34.30 6.24 31.75
CA ALA A 535 34.19 6.87 30.45
C ALA A 535 34.66 5.95 29.32
N GLN A 536 35.78 5.24 29.52
CA GLN A 536 36.31 4.28 28.55
C GLN A 536 35.35 3.09 28.33
N GLN A 537 34.75 2.55 29.40
CA GLN A 537 33.83 1.41 29.28
C GLN A 537 32.52 1.78 28.57
N VAL A 538 32.04 3.01 28.77
CA VAL A 538 30.79 3.51 28.16
C VAL A 538 30.99 3.90 26.69
N ILE A 539 32.10 4.59 26.37
CA ILE A 539 32.36 5.10 25.02
C ILE A 539 32.99 4.02 24.11
N MET A 540 33.85 3.16 24.68
CA MET A 540 34.55 2.07 23.99
C MET A 540 34.25 0.70 24.63
N PRO A 541 33.00 0.21 24.55
CA PRO A 541 32.67 -1.10 25.12
C PRO A 541 33.39 -2.24 24.38
N GLU A 542 33.84 -3.25 25.13
CA GLU A 542 34.52 -4.44 24.58
C GLU A 542 33.63 -5.28 23.65
N GLN A 543 32.33 -5.35 23.93
CA GLN A 543 31.34 -6.03 23.08
C GLN A 543 30.42 -5.01 22.40
N LYS A 544 30.58 -4.88 21.09
CA LYS A 544 29.73 -4.02 20.25
C LYS A 544 28.61 -4.83 19.62
N PRO A 545 27.41 -4.23 19.47
CA PRO A 545 26.32 -4.89 18.78
C PRO A 545 26.69 -5.13 17.31
N LEU A 546 26.63 -6.39 16.87
CA LEU A 546 26.92 -6.76 15.49
C LEU A 546 25.79 -6.29 14.57
N ILE A 547 26.17 -5.67 13.45
CA ILE A 547 25.23 -5.34 12.39
C ILE A 547 24.71 -6.65 11.76
N LYS A 548 23.39 -6.77 11.67
CA LYS A 548 22.70 -7.74 10.81
C LYS A 548 21.97 -6.96 9.73
N THR A 549 22.58 -6.83 8.56
CA THR A 549 21.97 -6.17 7.40
C THR A 549 21.30 -7.22 6.52
N GLU A 550 20.05 -7.00 6.11
CA GLU A 550 19.44 -7.75 5.03
C GLU A 550 19.90 -7.17 3.68
N LEU A 551 20.24 -8.02 2.70
CA LEU A 551 20.69 -7.59 1.37
C LEU A 551 19.70 -6.63 0.70
N TYR A 552 18.41 -6.94 0.84
CA TYR A 552 17.28 -6.10 0.44
C TYR A 552 16.09 -6.40 1.35
N SER A 553 15.50 -5.36 1.96
CA SER A 553 14.33 -5.47 2.81
C SER A 553 13.18 -4.62 2.25
N CYS A 554 11.99 -5.21 2.17
CA CYS A 554 10.73 -4.48 2.09
C CYS A 554 9.84 -4.97 3.20
N ASP A 555 8.92 -4.11 3.63
CA ASP A 555 7.92 -4.46 4.63
C ASP A 555 7.13 -5.71 4.18
N ALA A 556 7.24 -6.79 4.96
CA ALA A 556 6.66 -8.09 4.62
C ALA A 556 5.14 -8.01 4.42
N ASP A 557 4.46 -7.11 5.13
CA ASP A 557 3.02 -6.91 5.00
C ASP A 557 2.65 -6.16 3.73
N LEU A 558 3.49 -5.19 3.32
CA LEU A 558 3.36 -4.54 2.03
C LEU A 558 3.50 -5.55 0.89
N VAL A 559 4.54 -6.41 0.93
CA VAL A 559 4.77 -7.44 -0.09
C VAL A 559 3.57 -8.36 -0.25
N LYS A 560 3.04 -8.90 0.86
CA LYS A 560 1.85 -9.77 0.83
C LYS A 560 0.66 -9.08 0.16
N SER A 561 0.46 -7.79 0.42
CA SER A 561 -0.62 -7.01 -0.19
C SER A 561 -0.42 -6.71 -1.68
N LEU A 562 0.84 -6.68 -2.15
CA LEU A 562 1.20 -6.34 -3.53
C LEU A 562 1.24 -7.56 -4.47
N ILE A 563 1.44 -8.78 -3.96
CA ILE A 563 1.41 -10.02 -4.77
C ILE A 563 0.14 -10.16 -5.62
N PRO A 564 -1.09 -9.98 -5.10
CA PRO A 564 -2.30 -10.07 -5.93
C PRO A 564 -2.45 -8.88 -6.90
N LEU A 565 -1.60 -7.87 -6.79
CA LEU A 565 -1.63 -6.65 -7.59
C LEU A 565 -0.49 -6.58 -8.61
N VAL A 566 0.18 -7.71 -8.90
CA VAL A 566 1.22 -7.81 -9.93
C VAL A 566 0.72 -7.27 -11.28
N GLY A 567 1.55 -6.45 -11.93
CA GLY A 567 1.20 -5.77 -13.18
C GLY A 567 0.39 -4.47 -13.03
N THR A 568 0.05 -4.05 -11.81
CA THR A 568 -0.61 -2.76 -11.54
C THR A 568 0.38 -1.65 -11.15
N LEU A 569 -0.10 -0.40 -11.14
CA LEU A 569 0.68 0.75 -10.70
C LEU A 569 1.16 0.65 -9.25
N SER A 570 0.43 -0.05 -8.38
CA SER A 570 0.80 -0.25 -6.96
C SER A 570 2.15 -0.94 -6.81
N VAL A 571 2.40 -1.93 -7.67
CA VAL A 571 3.68 -2.67 -7.73
C VAL A 571 4.80 -1.78 -8.26
N LEU A 572 4.50 -0.92 -9.23
CA LEU A 572 5.47 0.01 -9.80
C LEU A 572 5.91 1.07 -8.77
N TYR A 573 4.96 1.61 -8.01
CA TYR A 573 5.22 2.60 -6.97
C TYR A 573 5.70 2.01 -5.65
N ASN A 574 5.62 0.69 -5.48
CA ASN A 574 5.88 -0.01 -4.21
C ASN A 574 5.07 0.60 -3.05
N LYS A 575 3.78 0.86 -3.30
CA LYS A 575 2.85 1.51 -2.36
C LYS A 575 1.50 0.84 -2.41
N LYS A 576 0.77 0.86 -1.29
CA LYS A 576 -0.62 0.39 -1.28
C LYS A 576 -1.47 1.32 -2.16
N PRO A 577 -2.49 0.79 -2.86
CA PRO A 577 -3.40 1.62 -3.67
C PRO A 577 -4.03 2.78 -2.90
N GLN A 578 -4.30 2.57 -1.62
CA GLN A 578 -4.91 3.54 -0.71
C GLN A 578 -4.03 4.77 -0.45
N GLU A 579 -2.72 4.67 -0.68
CA GLU A 579 -1.78 5.79 -0.45
C GLU A 579 -1.76 6.81 -1.59
N PHE A 580 -2.25 6.44 -2.78
CA PHE A 580 -2.19 7.30 -3.97
C PHE A 580 -3.53 7.46 -4.70
N VAL A 581 -4.59 6.76 -4.29
CA VAL A 581 -5.95 7.01 -4.79
C VAL A 581 -6.93 7.10 -3.63
N ASP A 582 -7.56 8.27 -3.50
CA ASP A 582 -8.65 8.50 -2.57
C ASP A 582 -9.87 7.64 -2.98
N ASN A 583 -10.51 6.98 -2.01
CA ASN A 583 -11.72 6.15 -2.17
C ASN A 583 -11.58 4.80 -2.91
N VAL A 584 -10.37 4.28 -3.14
CA VAL A 584 -10.22 2.94 -3.74
C VAL A 584 -10.45 1.84 -2.70
N LYS A 585 -11.64 1.24 -2.74
CA LYS A 585 -11.90 -0.09 -2.16
C LYS A 585 -11.39 -1.16 -3.12
N ILE A 586 -10.07 -1.30 -3.25
CA ILE A 586 -9.56 -2.58 -3.73
C ILE A 586 -9.89 -3.61 -2.66
N MET A 587 -10.44 -4.74 -3.08
CA MET A 587 -10.55 -5.92 -2.25
C MET A 587 -9.15 -6.21 -1.67
N SER A 588 -8.94 -5.80 -0.42
CA SER A 588 -7.71 -6.09 0.29
C SER A 588 -7.66 -7.59 0.56
N LEU A 589 -6.47 -8.12 0.86
CA LEU A 589 -6.32 -9.48 1.39
C LEU A 589 -7.31 -9.78 2.54
N ALA A 590 -7.75 -8.76 3.30
CA ALA A 590 -8.73 -8.90 4.37
C ALA A 590 -10.18 -9.10 3.88
N SER A 591 -10.48 -8.77 2.62
CA SER A 591 -11.76 -9.06 1.96
C SER A 591 -11.74 -10.32 1.08
N LEU A 592 -10.55 -10.89 0.83
CA LEU A 592 -10.35 -12.13 0.04
C LEU A 592 -10.48 -13.42 0.89
N GLY A 593 -10.63 -13.30 2.22
CA GLY A 593 -10.94 -14.39 3.15
C GLY A 593 -12.38 -14.31 3.66
N GLY A 594 -13.21 -15.28 3.32
CA GLY A 594 -14.66 -15.25 3.52
C GLY A 594 -15.30 -16.52 2.96
N GLU A 595 -14.82 -17.66 3.44
CA GLU A 595 -15.58 -18.91 3.63
C GLU A 595 -14.70 -20.02 4.25
N GLY A 596 -13.37 -19.84 4.28
CA GLY A 596 -12.54 -20.33 5.39
C GLY A 596 -12.68 -19.37 6.56
N GLY A 597 -12.98 -19.88 7.76
CA GLY A 597 -13.26 -19.06 8.93
C GLY A 597 -12.24 -17.94 9.11
N LEU A 598 -12.72 -16.73 9.38
CA LEU A 598 -11.99 -15.46 9.51
C LEU A 598 -10.64 -15.52 10.24
N ALA A 599 -10.43 -16.55 11.08
CA ALA A 599 -9.19 -16.81 11.78
C ALA A 599 -8.00 -17.25 10.89
N GLU A 600 -8.18 -17.70 9.64
CA GLU A 600 -7.04 -18.16 8.80
C GLU A 600 -6.15 -17.02 8.28
N GLY A 601 -6.74 -15.85 8.00
CA GLY A 601 -6.02 -14.69 7.45
C GLY A 601 -5.67 -13.60 8.46
N MET A 602 -6.17 -13.68 9.70
CA MET A 602 -5.90 -12.69 10.75
C MET A 602 -4.64 -13.03 11.54
N ASP A 603 -3.81 -12.03 11.79
CA ASP A 603 -2.73 -12.15 12.78
C ASP A 603 -3.34 -12.11 14.19
N LEU A 604 -3.66 -13.29 14.71
CA LEU A 604 -4.26 -13.47 16.02
C LEU A 604 -3.15 -13.55 17.10
N PRO A 605 -3.29 -12.81 18.23
CA PRO A 605 -2.34 -12.88 19.33
C PRO A 605 -2.38 -14.26 19.99
N VAL A 606 -1.23 -14.72 20.47
CA VAL A 606 -1.13 -15.97 21.25
C VAL A 606 -1.74 -15.75 22.62
N VAL A 607 -2.80 -16.50 22.93
CA VAL A 607 -3.48 -16.47 24.22
C VAL A 607 -3.14 -17.70 25.07
N VAL A 608 -2.73 -18.79 24.43
CA VAL A 608 -2.15 -19.99 25.08
C VAL A 608 -0.92 -20.42 24.28
N ASP A 609 0.25 -20.44 24.92
CA ASP A 609 1.48 -20.92 24.30
C ASP A 609 1.63 -22.44 24.46
N GLY A 610 1.45 -23.16 23.35
CA GLY A 610 1.57 -24.63 23.30
C GLY A 610 2.99 -25.12 22.99
N LYS A 611 3.94 -24.25 22.61
CA LYS A 611 5.28 -24.65 22.11
C LYS A 611 6.25 -25.06 23.20
N SER A 612 6.10 -24.50 24.39
CA SER A 612 6.96 -24.83 25.54
C SER A 612 6.57 -26.14 26.23
N SER A 613 5.33 -26.62 26.01
CA SER A 613 4.74 -27.75 26.72
C SER A 613 4.27 -28.91 25.82
N ASN A 614 4.53 -28.85 24.50
CA ASN A 614 3.96 -29.77 23.50
C ASN A 614 2.45 -29.97 23.70
N SER A 615 1.71 -28.88 23.83
CA SER A 615 0.26 -28.88 24.06
C SER A 615 -0.46 -28.01 23.02
N LEU A 616 -1.76 -27.77 23.17
CA LEU A 616 -2.53 -26.96 22.21
C LEU A 616 -2.13 -25.48 22.28
N GLU A 617 -1.67 -24.90 21.17
CA GLU A 617 -1.50 -23.44 21.04
C GLU A 617 -2.82 -22.82 20.60
N VAL A 618 -3.31 -21.84 21.35
CA VAL A 618 -4.54 -21.09 21.02
C VAL A 618 -4.16 -19.64 20.72
N ARG A 619 -4.58 -19.16 19.57
CA ARG A 619 -4.55 -17.74 19.21
C ARG A 619 -5.97 -17.25 19.05
N ALA A 620 -6.33 -16.14 19.68
CA ALA A 620 -7.71 -15.67 19.68
C ALA A 620 -7.80 -14.14 19.72
N ALA A 621 -8.80 -13.59 19.02
CA ALA A 621 -9.17 -12.19 19.11
C ALA A 621 -10.69 -12.00 18.97
N LEU A 622 -11.20 -10.96 19.62
CA LEU A 622 -12.53 -10.43 19.38
C LEU A 622 -12.52 -9.62 18.09
N VAL A 623 -13.46 -9.93 17.19
CA VAL A 623 -13.59 -9.33 15.87
C VAL A 623 -15.05 -8.95 15.68
N GLN A 624 -15.31 -7.80 15.05
CA GLN A 624 -16.66 -7.34 14.76
C GLN A 624 -16.88 -7.23 13.26
N ILE A 625 -17.94 -7.87 12.76
CA ILE A 625 -18.27 -7.94 11.34
C ILE A 625 -19.69 -7.41 11.16
N GLY A 626 -19.80 -6.22 10.58
CA GLY A 626 -21.07 -5.50 10.58
C GLY A 626 -21.55 -5.25 12.02
N LYS A 627 -22.70 -5.83 12.36
CA LYS A 627 -23.34 -5.70 13.68
C LYS A 627 -22.97 -6.81 14.67
N ASP A 628 -22.42 -7.92 14.19
CA ASP A 628 -22.24 -9.12 15.00
C ASP A 628 -20.79 -9.22 15.50
N SER A 629 -20.62 -9.39 16.81
CA SER A 629 -19.33 -9.66 17.44
C SER A 629 -19.06 -11.17 17.40
N GLN A 630 -17.83 -11.55 17.08
CA GLN A 630 -17.39 -12.94 17.02
C GLN A 630 -16.01 -13.09 17.68
N ILE A 631 -15.70 -14.27 18.21
CA ILE A 631 -14.33 -14.64 18.59
C ILE A 631 -13.73 -15.45 17.45
N ALA A 632 -12.68 -14.91 16.83
CA ALA A 632 -11.87 -15.63 15.86
C ALA A 632 -10.73 -16.33 16.60
N MET A 633 -10.60 -17.65 16.41
CA MET A 633 -9.59 -18.47 17.05
C MET A 633 -8.86 -19.35 16.04
N ARG A 634 -7.54 -19.47 16.18
CA ARG A 634 -6.72 -20.46 15.50
C ARG A 634 -6.09 -21.36 16.56
N ILE A 635 -6.39 -22.65 16.48
CA ILE A 635 -5.94 -23.65 17.45
C ILE A 635 -5.00 -24.61 16.73
N THR A 636 -3.77 -24.72 17.23
CA THR A 636 -2.75 -25.61 16.68
C THR A 636 -2.52 -26.77 17.63
N ASN A 637 -2.66 -27.99 17.13
CA ASN A 637 -2.38 -29.19 17.90
C ASN A 637 -0.95 -29.67 17.68
N TYR A 638 -0.11 -29.49 18.69
CA TYR A 638 1.25 -30.01 18.72
C TYR A 638 1.35 -31.43 19.29
N ASN A 639 0.26 -32.05 19.73
CA ASN A 639 0.25 -33.45 20.18
C ASN A 639 0.41 -34.41 19.00
N GLU A 640 0.93 -35.62 19.29
CA GLU A 640 1.00 -36.71 18.30
C GLU A 640 -0.36 -37.31 17.97
N ASN A 641 -1.32 -37.23 18.91
CA ASN A 641 -2.69 -37.73 18.74
C ASN A 641 -3.65 -36.60 18.32
N ALA A 642 -4.67 -36.95 17.53
CA ALA A 642 -5.78 -36.04 17.26
C ALA A 642 -6.58 -35.77 18.54
N ASP A 643 -7.13 -34.55 18.66
CA ASP A 643 -8.01 -34.15 19.75
C ASP A 643 -9.36 -33.68 19.16
N GLN A 644 -10.35 -33.40 20.01
CA GLN A 644 -11.64 -32.88 19.59
C GLN A 644 -12.09 -31.79 20.56
N ILE A 645 -12.54 -30.67 20.00
CA ILE A 645 -13.16 -29.60 20.78
C ILE A 645 -14.63 -29.98 20.99
N LYS A 646 -14.99 -30.22 22.26
CA LYS A 646 -16.32 -30.67 22.66
C LYS A 646 -17.27 -29.51 22.94
N ASP A 647 -16.78 -28.49 23.64
CA ASP A 647 -17.60 -27.35 24.04
C ASP A 647 -16.75 -26.10 24.26
N ILE A 648 -17.41 -24.95 24.21
CA ILE A 648 -16.84 -23.64 24.53
C ILE A 648 -17.78 -22.90 25.50
N ALA A 649 -17.20 -22.28 26.51
CA ALA A 649 -17.92 -21.51 27.51
C ALA A 649 -17.21 -20.19 27.80
N PHE A 650 -17.97 -19.12 28.01
CA PHE A 650 -17.44 -17.85 28.51
C PHE A 650 -17.71 -17.74 30.00
N ASN A 651 -16.87 -17.01 30.73
CA ASN A 651 -17.20 -16.62 32.10
C ASN A 651 -18.20 -15.46 32.11
N LYS A 652 -18.80 -15.21 33.27
CA LYS A 652 -19.64 -14.02 33.49
C LYS A 652 -18.84 -12.76 33.19
N ASN A 653 -19.41 -11.88 32.36
CA ASN A 653 -18.77 -10.66 31.89
C ASN A 653 -19.79 -9.52 31.84
N ILE A 654 -19.34 -8.30 32.09
CA ILE A 654 -20.20 -7.11 32.19
C ILE A 654 -20.95 -6.79 30.88
N PHE A 655 -20.50 -7.35 29.75
CA PHE A 655 -21.14 -7.17 28.45
C PHE A 655 -22.29 -8.16 28.21
N GLY A 656 -22.40 -9.22 29.00
CA GLY A 656 -23.41 -10.28 28.81
C GLY A 656 -23.12 -11.16 27.60
N TYR A 657 -21.86 -11.23 27.16
CA TYR A 657 -21.46 -12.04 26.02
C TYR A 657 -21.55 -13.53 26.36
N ALA A 658 -22.27 -14.27 25.53
CA ALA A 658 -22.40 -15.71 25.58
C ALA A 658 -21.99 -16.30 24.21
N PRO A 659 -21.29 -17.45 24.18
CA PRO A 659 -20.94 -18.09 22.92
C PRO A 659 -22.17 -18.69 22.27
N GLU A 660 -22.37 -18.42 20.98
CA GLU A 660 -23.31 -19.17 20.17
C GLU A 660 -22.72 -20.56 19.89
N LYS A 661 -23.38 -21.62 20.33
CA LYS A 661 -22.86 -22.99 20.22
C LYS A 661 -23.06 -23.64 18.84
N SER A 662 -23.36 -22.84 17.81
CA SER A 662 -23.54 -23.35 16.45
C SER A 662 -22.19 -23.83 15.87
N GLY A 663 -22.11 -25.10 15.45
CA GLY A 663 -20.93 -25.64 14.76
C GLY A 663 -19.85 -26.33 15.61
N PHE A 664 -20.19 -26.80 16.83
CA PHE A 664 -19.37 -27.72 17.62
C PHE A 664 -20.06 -29.09 17.76
N PRO A 665 -19.31 -30.21 17.82
CA PRO A 665 -17.86 -30.35 18.00
C PRO A 665 -17.02 -30.18 16.71
N LYS A 666 -15.72 -29.87 16.87
CA LYS A 666 -14.75 -29.77 15.77
C LYS A 666 -13.54 -30.68 16.01
N ASP A 667 -13.19 -31.48 15.00
CA ASP A 667 -12.03 -32.36 15.04
C ASP A 667 -10.73 -31.55 14.89
N LEU A 668 -9.73 -31.90 15.68
CA LEU A 668 -8.44 -31.23 15.74
C LEU A 668 -7.33 -32.24 15.37
N PRO A 669 -6.94 -32.32 14.09
CA PRO A 669 -5.95 -33.29 13.64
C PRO A 669 -4.58 -33.06 14.27
N SER A 670 -3.83 -34.14 14.47
CA SER A 670 -2.44 -34.09 14.93
C SER A 670 -1.56 -33.24 14.00
N GLN A 671 -0.67 -32.42 14.58
CA GLN A 671 0.27 -31.54 13.86
C GLN A 671 -0.37 -30.58 12.86
N LYS A 672 -1.64 -30.21 13.06
CA LYS A 672 -2.36 -29.26 12.20
C LYS A 672 -3.00 -28.14 13.02
N SER A 673 -3.24 -27.02 12.33
CA SER A 673 -4.02 -25.90 12.85
C SER A 673 -5.43 -25.95 12.28
N ILE A 674 -6.41 -25.60 13.11
CA ILE A 674 -7.78 -25.32 12.67
C ILE A 674 -8.15 -23.88 13.01
N SER A 675 -8.99 -23.30 12.18
CA SER A 675 -9.52 -21.96 12.38
C SER A 675 -11.01 -22.03 12.69
N VAL A 676 -11.41 -21.42 13.79
CA VAL A 676 -12.76 -21.48 14.33
C VAL A 676 -13.22 -20.08 14.67
N THR A 677 -14.42 -19.73 14.22
CA THR A 677 -15.10 -18.48 14.58
C THR A 677 -16.32 -18.83 15.41
N VAL A 678 -16.49 -18.17 16.54
CA VAL A 678 -17.62 -18.37 17.45
C VAL A 678 -18.40 -17.07 17.55
N ALA A 679 -19.64 -17.08 17.10
CA ALA A 679 -20.51 -15.91 17.19
C ALA A 679 -20.85 -15.62 18.66
N ILE A 680 -20.99 -14.33 18.98
CA ILE A 680 -21.33 -13.88 20.33
C ILE A 680 -22.80 -13.47 20.33
N THR A 681 -23.53 -14.04 21.26
CA THR A 681 -24.91 -13.66 21.59
C THR A 681 -24.93 -12.92 22.93
N TYR A 682 -26.04 -12.24 23.20
CA TYR A 682 -26.23 -11.53 24.46
C TYR A 682 -27.17 -12.31 25.38
N ASP A 683 -26.71 -12.60 26.60
CA ASP A 683 -27.50 -13.17 27.68
C ASP A 683 -27.29 -12.39 28.99
N ALA A 684 -28.38 -11.86 29.56
CA ALA A 684 -28.37 -11.09 30.79
C ALA A 684 -27.84 -11.88 32.00
N ASN A 685 -27.93 -13.21 32.00
CA ASN A 685 -27.41 -14.07 33.08
C ASN A 685 -25.88 -14.00 33.19
N TYR A 686 -25.20 -13.74 32.07
CA TYR A 686 -23.74 -13.58 32.04
C TYR A 686 -23.29 -12.23 32.60
N ALA A 687 -24.16 -11.22 32.60
CA ALA A 687 -23.86 -9.90 33.17
C ALA A 687 -24.08 -9.84 34.70
N GLN A 688 -24.94 -10.69 35.26
CA GLN A 688 -25.30 -10.66 36.68
C GLN A 688 -24.17 -11.16 37.59
N GLY A 689 -23.60 -10.24 38.38
CA GLY A 689 -22.52 -10.51 39.34
C GLY A 689 -21.12 -10.63 38.71
N ALA A 690 -20.95 -10.14 37.47
CA ALA A 690 -19.66 -10.13 36.80
C ALA A 690 -18.70 -9.08 37.40
N GLN A 691 -17.41 -9.42 37.50
CA GLN A 691 -16.36 -8.46 37.85
C GLN A 691 -15.96 -7.62 36.62
N THR A 692 -15.54 -6.38 36.86
CA THR A 692 -14.99 -5.51 35.81
C THR A 692 -13.60 -6.00 35.42
N SER A 693 -13.45 -6.47 34.17
CA SER A 693 -12.19 -6.96 33.60
C SER A 693 -12.02 -6.40 32.19
N SER A 694 -10.78 -6.14 31.77
CA SER A 694 -10.40 -5.76 30.40
C SER A 694 -10.23 -6.95 29.46
N ASN A 695 -10.36 -8.17 29.99
CA ASN A 695 -10.32 -9.42 29.22
C ASN A 695 -11.63 -10.19 29.34
N LEU A 696 -11.97 -10.91 28.27
CA LEU A 696 -13.02 -11.91 28.25
C LEU A 696 -12.41 -13.29 28.52
N ASP A 697 -12.83 -13.93 29.62
CA ASP A 697 -12.36 -15.27 29.98
C ASP A 697 -13.14 -16.33 29.19
N VAL A 698 -12.41 -17.16 28.46
CA VAL A 698 -12.95 -18.22 27.60
C VAL A 698 -12.36 -19.56 28.02
N ALA A 699 -13.22 -20.59 28.09
CA ALA A 699 -12.85 -21.96 28.39
C ALA A 699 -13.23 -22.87 27.22
N ILE A 700 -12.29 -23.72 26.79
CA ILE A 700 -12.52 -24.76 25.78
C ILE A 700 -12.37 -26.13 26.44
N LEU A 701 -13.36 -27.00 26.23
CA LEU A 701 -13.33 -28.39 26.66
C LEU A 701 -12.83 -29.28 25.51
N THR A 702 -11.73 -30.01 25.75
CA THR A 702 -11.19 -31.00 24.80
C THR A 702 -11.29 -32.42 25.35
N ASN A 703 -10.54 -33.39 24.82
CA ASN A 703 -10.41 -34.71 25.45
C ASN A 703 -9.56 -34.72 26.73
N ALA A 704 -8.88 -33.61 27.05
CA ALA A 704 -8.12 -33.46 28.28
C ALA A 704 -9.03 -33.45 29.54
N PRO A 705 -8.53 -33.88 30.70
CA PRO A 705 -9.32 -33.95 31.94
C PRO A 705 -9.68 -32.58 32.53
N SER A 706 -8.96 -31.53 32.14
CA SER A 706 -9.20 -30.14 32.55
C SER A 706 -9.46 -29.25 31.34
N PRO A 707 -10.43 -28.32 31.40
CA PRO A 707 -10.66 -27.36 30.33
C PRO A 707 -9.48 -26.39 30.21
N ILE A 708 -9.21 -25.93 28.99
CA ILE A 708 -8.19 -24.91 28.71
C ILE A 708 -8.86 -23.55 28.86
N ILE A 709 -8.35 -22.74 29.79
CA ILE A 709 -8.87 -21.39 30.10
C ILE A 709 -7.87 -20.36 29.58
N PHE A 710 -8.37 -19.34 28.88
CA PHE A 710 -7.56 -18.24 28.35
C PHE A 710 -8.32 -16.92 28.31
N HIS A 711 -7.57 -15.83 28.17
CA HIS A 711 -8.07 -14.46 28.28
C HIS A 711 -7.96 -13.76 26.93
N VAL A 712 -9.08 -13.29 26.40
CA VAL A 712 -9.13 -12.54 25.14
C VAL A 712 -9.23 -11.04 25.45
N PRO A 713 -8.25 -10.21 25.08
CA PRO A 713 -8.28 -8.78 25.38
C PRO A 713 -9.38 -8.08 24.59
N MET A 714 -10.16 -7.26 25.29
CA MET A 714 -11.20 -6.45 24.66
C MET A 714 -10.61 -5.18 24.05
N LYS A 715 -11.18 -4.71 22.94
CA LYS A 715 -10.74 -3.49 22.24
C LYS A 715 -11.87 -2.48 22.15
N LEU A 716 -11.53 -1.19 22.09
CA LEU A 716 -12.53 -0.11 21.94
C LEU A 716 -13.40 -0.31 20.69
N GLU A 717 -12.78 -0.68 19.57
CA GLU A 717 -13.47 -0.93 18.30
C GLU A 717 -14.44 -2.12 18.34
N THR A 718 -14.36 -3.00 19.34
CA THR A 718 -15.32 -4.10 19.55
C THR A 718 -16.47 -3.73 20.49
N ILE A 719 -16.34 -2.63 21.24
CA ILE A 719 -17.32 -2.18 22.24
C ILE A 719 -18.14 -1.00 21.72
N LEU A 720 -17.52 -0.13 20.91
CA LEU A 720 -18.12 1.10 20.40
C LEU A 720 -18.73 0.91 19.01
N VAL A 721 -19.82 1.62 18.72
CA VAL A 721 -20.50 1.58 17.42
C VAL A 721 -19.90 2.57 16.43
N THR A 722 -20.24 2.41 15.15
CA THR A 722 -19.72 3.27 14.07
C THR A 722 -20.43 4.64 14.01
N ASP A 723 -19.88 5.57 13.21
CA ASP A 723 -20.46 6.90 12.95
C ASP A 723 -21.91 6.80 12.45
N GLN A 724 -22.16 5.88 11.50
CA GLN A 724 -23.49 5.64 10.92
C GLN A 724 -24.52 5.13 11.95
N GLU A 725 -24.06 4.57 13.06
CA GLU A 725 -24.90 4.04 14.15
C GLU A 725 -25.02 5.03 15.32
N GLY A 726 -24.61 6.28 15.12
CA GLY A 726 -24.70 7.34 16.12
C GLY A 726 -23.54 7.36 17.11
N GLY A 727 -22.39 6.75 16.77
CA GLY A 727 -21.18 6.84 17.57
C GLY A 727 -20.58 8.24 17.63
N LYS A 728 -20.81 9.06 16.59
CA LYS A 728 -20.33 10.44 16.50
C LYS A 728 -21.45 11.42 16.79
N PHE A 729 -21.25 12.28 17.80
CA PHE A 729 -22.24 13.31 18.13
C PHE A 729 -22.14 14.52 17.19
N SER A 730 -23.28 15.09 16.83
CA SER A 730 -23.33 16.44 16.28
C SER A 730 -22.86 17.46 17.32
N ARG A 731 -22.51 18.66 16.87
CA ARG A 731 -22.05 19.73 17.78
C ARG A 731 -23.11 20.09 18.83
N GLU A 732 -24.38 20.03 18.46
CA GLU A 732 -25.50 20.33 19.37
C GLU A 732 -25.72 19.21 20.40
N GLU A 733 -25.67 17.95 19.97
CA GLU A 733 -25.77 16.78 20.86
C GLU A 733 -24.61 16.73 21.85
N PHE A 734 -23.40 17.00 21.39
CA PHE A 734 -22.22 17.07 22.26
C PHE A 734 -22.37 18.11 23.36
N VAL A 735 -22.80 19.33 23.03
CA VAL A 735 -22.97 20.40 24.05
C VAL A 735 -24.07 20.04 25.04
N LYS A 736 -25.21 19.51 24.57
CA LYS A 736 -26.31 19.06 25.43
C LYS A 736 -25.88 17.93 26.36
N PHE A 737 -25.17 16.93 25.84
CA PHE A 737 -24.69 15.78 26.61
C PHE A 737 -23.58 16.18 27.61
N TRP A 738 -22.66 17.06 27.21
CA TRP A 738 -21.60 17.54 28.09
C TRP A 738 -22.14 18.36 29.27
N GLN A 739 -23.21 19.13 29.06
CA GLN A 739 -23.87 19.91 30.11
C GLN A 739 -24.79 19.09 31.01
N SER A 740 -25.31 17.95 30.53
CA SER A 740 -26.24 17.12 31.30
C SER A 740 -25.56 16.23 32.34
N LEU A 741 -24.25 15.98 32.20
CA LEU A 741 -23.49 15.13 33.12
C LEU A 741 -22.86 15.94 34.28
N PRO A 742 -23.10 15.56 35.55
CA PRO A 742 -22.49 16.22 36.69
C PRO A 742 -20.97 15.94 36.78
N PRO A 743 -20.15 16.83 37.38
CA PRO A 743 -18.70 16.62 37.51
C PRO A 743 -18.29 15.35 38.26
N SER A 744 -19.19 14.77 39.06
CA SER A 744 -18.97 13.53 39.82
C SER A 744 -18.89 12.26 38.96
N THR A 745 -19.28 12.33 37.67
CA THR A 745 -19.17 11.20 36.73
C THR A 745 -17.89 11.25 35.89
N GLU A 746 -16.97 12.17 36.20
CA GLU A 746 -15.70 12.32 35.51
C GLU A 746 -14.62 11.45 36.16
N LEU A 747 -14.05 10.54 35.37
CA LEU A 747 -12.87 9.77 35.76
C LEU A 747 -11.68 10.26 34.95
N THR A 748 -10.53 10.44 35.60
CA THR A 748 -9.28 10.87 34.93
C THR A 748 -8.11 9.97 35.34
N THR A 749 -7.18 9.79 34.40
CA THR A 749 -5.93 9.04 34.58
C THR A 749 -4.80 9.75 33.86
N ASN A 750 -3.62 9.80 34.47
CA ASN A 750 -2.42 10.33 33.84
C ASN A 750 -1.62 9.21 33.19
N VAL A 751 -1.15 9.46 31.96
CA VAL A 751 -0.30 8.55 31.19
C VAL A 751 1.05 9.23 30.96
N GLU A 752 2.12 8.60 31.43
CA GLU A 752 3.50 9.03 31.18
C GLU A 752 4.05 8.29 29.95
N ASN A 753 4.92 8.94 29.17
CA ASN A 753 5.50 8.43 27.92
C ASN A 753 4.46 8.05 26.86
N ALA A 754 3.46 8.91 26.63
CA ALA A 754 2.42 8.67 25.64
C ALA A 754 2.97 8.64 24.20
N ARG A 755 2.63 7.60 23.43
CA ARG A 755 2.85 7.56 21.97
C ARG A 755 1.94 8.54 21.23
N VAL A 756 0.79 8.83 21.81
CA VAL A 756 -0.14 9.86 21.33
C VAL A 756 0.21 11.17 22.03
N ASP A 757 1.08 11.96 21.43
CA ASP A 757 1.63 13.18 22.03
C ASP A 757 0.94 14.48 21.58
N SER A 758 0.09 14.40 20.55
CA SER A 758 -0.52 15.57 19.92
C SER A 758 -1.95 15.33 19.45
N ILE A 759 -2.74 16.40 19.37
CA ILE A 759 -4.15 16.37 18.94
C ILE A 759 -4.33 15.77 17.52
N PRO A 760 -3.50 16.09 16.51
CA PRO A 760 -3.62 15.47 15.19
C PRO A 760 -3.38 13.96 15.20
N VAL A 761 -2.39 13.50 15.98
CA VAL A 761 -2.10 12.06 16.14
C VAL A 761 -3.26 11.36 16.84
N ALA A 762 -3.81 11.98 17.90
CA ALA A 762 -4.98 11.46 18.59
C ALA A 762 -6.20 11.36 17.66
N LYS A 763 -6.45 12.37 16.83
CA LYS A 763 -7.55 12.34 15.86
C LYS A 763 -7.44 11.16 14.90
N ASN A 764 -6.25 10.87 14.39
CA ASN A 764 -6.04 9.75 13.47
C ASN A 764 -6.18 8.40 14.17
N GLN A 765 -5.58 8.23 15.34
CA GLN A 765 -5.62 6.95 16.07
C GLN A 765 -7.01 6.65 16.65
N PHE A 766 -7.66 7.59 17.33
CA PHE A 766 -8.95 7.36 17.99
C PHE A 766 -10.11 7.19 17.01
N ASN A 767 -10.09 7.86 15.85
CA ASN A 767 -11.10 7.65 14.81
C ASN A 767 -11.11 6.18 14.32
N SER A 768 -9.94 5.55 14.18
CA SER A 768 -9.83 4.13 13.82
C SER A 768 -10.39 3.19 14.90
N LYS A 769 -10.43 3.67 16.15
CA LYS A 769 -10.95 2.96 17.33
C LYS A 769 -12.40 3.32 17.67
N ARG A 770 -13.11 3.99 16.74
CA ARG A 770 -14.53 4.41 16.87
C ARG A 770 -14.79 5.41 18.00
N LEU A 771 -13.77 6.22 18.33
CA LEU A 771 -13.90 7.43 19.15
C LEU A 771 -13.72 8.64 18.24
N TYR A 772 -14.79 9.40 18.04
CA TYR A 772 -14.85 10.43 17.01
C TYR A 772 -14.57 11.81 17.57
N PHE A 773 -13.68 12.56 16.94
CA PHE A 773 -13.34 13.93 17.37
C PHE A 773 -14.53 14.90 17.19
N ASN A 774 -14.87 15.65 18.25
CA ASN A 774 -15.94 16.67 18.22
C ASN A 774 -15.42 18.09 18.40
N ALA A 775 -14.52 18.32 19.35
CA ALA A 775 -14.10 19.66 19.72
C ALA A 775 -12.67 19.70 20.24
N LYS A 776 -12.05 20.89 20.15
CA LYS A 776 -10.78 21.22 20.78
C LYS A 776 -10.98 22.46 21.62
N LYS A 777 -10.41 22.47 22.82
CA LYS A 777 -10.27 23.64 23.68
C LYS A 777 -8.85 23.65 24.23
N ASP A 778 -8.08 24.69 23.91
CA ASP A 778 -6.67 24.82 24.30
C ASP A 778 -5.85 23.56 23.92
N ASN A 779 -5.22 22.90 24.89
CA ASN A 779 -4.51 21.63 24.72
C ASN A 779 -5.36 20.38 25.01
N THR A 780 -6.68 20.51 25.03
CA THR A 780 -7.60 19.39 25.27
C THR A 780 -8.43 19.05 24.03
N ALA A 781 -8.42 17.78 23.62
CA ALA A 781 -9.26 17.24 22.56
C ALA A 781 -10.42 16.43 23.15
N TYR A 782 -11.62 16.58 22.58
CA TYR A 782 -12.84 15.89 23.03
C TYR A 782 -13.35 14.94 21.93
N PHE A 783 -13.64 13.72 22.33
CA PHE A 783 -14.09 12.62 21.49
C PHE A 783 -15.41 12.07 22.00
N SER A 784 -16.35 11.77 21.11
CA SER A 784 -17.62 11.10 21.41
C SER A 784 -17.56 9.64 21.00
N GLY A 785 -18.30 8.82 21.74
CA GLY A 785 -18.53 7.44 21.41
C GLY A 785 -19.89 6.98 21.94
N LYS A 786 -20.36 5.88 21.39
CA LYS A 786 -21.55 5.18 21.88
C LYS A 786 -21.24 3.69 21.93
N THR A 787 -21.57 3.05 23.03
CA THR A 787 -21.38 1.61 23.20
C THR A 787 -22.42 0.82 22.38
N SER A 788 -22.16 -0.46 22.12
CA SER A 788 -23.11 -1.38 21.49
C SER A 788 -24.44 -1.52 22.26
N LYS A 789 -24.46 -1.22 23.57
CA LYS A 789 -25.66 -1.14 24.41
C LYS A 789 -26.40 0.20 24.33
N GLY A 790 -25.94 1.11 23.46
CA GLY A 790 -26.54 2.44 23.29
C GLY A 790 -26.16 3.45 24.37
N VAL A 791 -25.21 3.15 25.26
CA VAL A 791 -24.75 4.10 26.28
C VAL A 791 -23.75 5.06 25.67
N GLU A 792 -24.02 6.36 25.83
CA GLU A 792 -23.24 7.48 25.29
C GLU A 792 -22.10 7.87 26.23
N LEU A 793 -20.96 8.26 25.67
CA LEU A 793 -19.77 8.66 26.42
C LEU A 793 -18.97 9.73 25.71
N VAL A 794 -18.23 10.52 26.51
CA VAL A 794 -17.27 11.49 26.02
C VAL A 794 -15.91 11.22 26.66
N VAL A 795 -14.88 11.10 25.83
CA VAL A 795 -13.48 10.99 26.25
C VAL A 795 -12.79 12.31 25.95
N PHE A 796 -11.99 12.83 26.88
CA PHE A 796 -11.16 14.01 26.65
C PHE A 796 -9.70 13.70 26.96
N LEU A 797 -8.80 14.26 26.15
CA LEU A 797 -7.35 14.09 26.26
C LEU A 797 -6.71 15.46 26.37
N SER A 798 -6.05 15.74 27.50
CA SER A 798 -5.28 16.97 27.73
C SER A 798 -3.79 16.69 27.58
N PHE A 799 -3.14 17.38 26.66
CA PHE A 799 -1.72 17.24 26.35
C PHE A 799 -0.90 18.24 27.17
N ASN A 800 -0.01 17.74 28.02
CA ASN A 800 0.86 18.55 28.87
C ASN A 800 2.32 18.46 28.38
N ASP A 801 3.13 19.46 28.71
CA ASP A 801 4.54 19.52 28.34
C ASP A 801 5.32 18.32 28.92
N GLY A 802 6.20 17.71 28.11
CA GLY A 802 7.02 16.55 28.51
C GLY A 802 6.43 15.16 28.23
N GLY A 803 5.51 15.04 27.24
CA GLY A 803 4.99 13.72 26.81
C GLY A 803 3.98 13.08 27.79
N ARG A 804 3.39 13.90 28.67
CA ARG A 804 2.36 13.49 29.63
C ARG A 804 0.97 13.80 29.08
N VAL A 805 0.10 12.81 29.05
CA VAL A 805 -1.30 12.96 28.61
C VAL A 805 -2.23 12.61 29.74
N GLN A 806 -3.12 13.55 30.09
CA GLN A 806 -4.22 13.28 31.00
C GLN A 806 -5.44 12.85 30.18
N ALA A 807 -5.84 11.60 30.33
CA ALA A 807 -7.04 11.04 29.71
C ALA A 807 -8.19 11.06 30.72
N GLY A 808 -9.37 11.47 30.29
CA GLY A 808 -10.57 11.38 31.10
C GLY A 808 -11.79 10.94 30.32
N ILE A 809 -12.78 10.39 31.03
CA ILE A 809 -14.05 9.94 30.49
C ILE A 809 -15.21 10.49 31.31
N ARG A 810 -16.29 10.85 30.63
CA ARG A 810 -17.60 11.16 31.21
C ARG A 810 -18.66 10.25 30.58
N MET A 811 -19.36 9.49 31.43
CA MET A 811 -20.37 8.51 31.06
C MET A 811 -21.38 8.36 32.20
N GLN A 812 -22.64 8.03 31.91
CA GLN A 812 -23.66 7.80 32.95
C GLN A 812 -23.44 6.48 33.72
N ASP A 813 -22.82 5.49 33.08
CA ASP A 813 -22.56 4.18 33.66
C ASP A 813 -21.21 4.16 34.39
N ASN A 814 -21.27 4.24 35.71
CA ASN A 814 -20.09 4.23 36.59
C ASN A 814 -19.36 2.87 36.61
N VAL A 815 -19.97 1.79 36.10
CA VAL A 815 -19.35 0.45 36.07
C VAL A 815 -18.53 0.27 34.79
N LEU A 816 -19.00 0.79 33.65
CA LEU A 816 -18.29 0.72 32.37
C LEU A 816 -17.21 1.79 32.22
N ALA A 817 -17.35 2.94 32.86
CA ALA A 817 -16.43 4.07 32.70
C ALA A 817 -14.95 3.73 33.04
N PRO A 818 -14.62 3.04 34.15
CA PRO A 818 -13.23 2.67 34.46
C PRO A 818 -12.60 1.75 33.40
N LEU A 819 -13.38 0.80 32.88
CA LEU A 819 -12.91 -0.14 31.87
C LEU A 819 -12.58 0.59 30.55
N ILE A 820 -13.48 1.45 30.08
CA ILE A 820 -13.25 2.18 28.83
C ILE A 820 -12.06 3.13 28.99
N LEU A 821 -11.87 3.73 30.18
CA LEU A 821 -10.70 4.55 30.46
C LEU A 821 -9.39 3.76 30.42
N GLU A 822 -9.38 2.53 30.93
CA GLU A 822 -8.23 1.61 30.82
C GLU A 822 -7.91 1.26 29.37
N LEU A 823 -8.93 1.00 28.55
CA LEU A 823 -8.75 0.74 27.12
C LEU A 823 -8.27 1.98 26.35
N VAL A 824 -8.73 3.17 26.72
CA VAL A 824 -8.23 4.44 26.17
C VAL A 824 -6.76 4.63 26.55
N LYS A 825 -6.37 4.34 27.79
CA LYS A 825 -4.97 4.38 28.24
C LYS A 825 -4.08 3.44 27.42
N ASN A 826 -4.53 2.23 27.12
CA ASN A 826 -3.79 1.27 26.29
C ASN A 826 -3.59 1.73 24.83
N VAL A 827 -4.43 2.66 24.33
CA VAL A 827 -4.24 3.28 23.00
C VAL A 827 -3.24 4.44 23.06
N ILE A 828 -3.13 5.11 24.20
CA ILE A 828 -2.22 6.25 24.40
C ILE A 828 -0.77 5.78 24.61
N GLN A 829 -0.58 4.62 25.24
CA GLN A 829 0.72 3.95 25.47
C GLN A 829 1.20 3.17 24.25
#